data_AF-A0A820X7F8-F1
#
_entry.id   AF-A0A820X7F8-F1
#
_cell.length_a   1.000
_cell.length_b   1.000
_cell.length_c   1.000
_cell.angle_alpha   90.00
_cell.angle_beta   90.00
_cell.angle_gamma   90.00
#
_symmetry.space_group_name_H-M   'P 1'
#
loop_
_entity.id
_entity.type
_entity.pdbx_description
1 polymer ?
#
loop_
_entity_poly.entity_id
_entity_poly.type
_entity_poly.pdbx_seq_one_letter_code
_entity_poly.pdbx_strand_id
1 'polypeptide(L)'
;IYRLANVLSEHSGLETMLKRLDSIPDMSSGKALLQILLKLLEYAIKLKVNRQRLIDPNLRAISSMLNKLNLLLKTEIEEQGRDQGLLSLTEKLLFIMDQLFHEASTTLSQDKYNEFSVSCEGDIEQLRLLLNYIKLPFVKTHPSIMEALIHLLPYLSFGNKEKMQTLLDYFKSYLEFDRFDLEQISSSSTTTIATTSNDNDSQLHLDCFCEICKHLDKKSVYGKEFRDYVNESNGIIDQCINYIETNSPQVKTYLGMQDQDSWKEFLNKPSLSYVLRLLTGLSYGHEQIQMKIGQSLIPILHKIEQLTTAGKVGVLAEDLLHSLTENEQVAKKIDDVRNQTRAEKKRLAQEARDRKMRELNLTKITRNKSESESSATASKIPVPNVDLTDETGHVCCICREGYKYFPNKVLAIYTFTKKIDIEPYEAKTRKTPGYATVTHFNIIHIECHTSAIKQARSRDEWESALLQNANTRCNGLLPLWGPDVAEAQFTTALARYDTNIIEATGIRETSPTLSIHDIKLLLLRFADVQSFSEDTGGGGRESNIRLVPYEMHTILYVLTTTRQIEREEKLLQNYLSRPDLLINEAFEVDGPFFLTTLSLIIMKPNDWEKNRRIFLQKLLLTAHIRSVNTPNDRTKIASKALKPFATYKTTLVFFGLINAFFVHMLNPRFDTTSTIPYNQQLAQFLRCNDAFIMEACTKILKHFEQDLLSSQTFETLFNALDLSQLSEQWIQDAINVLP
;
A
#
# COMPACT_ATOMS: atom_id res chain seq x y z
N ILE A 1 24.87 -23.75 -13.40
CA ILE A 1 24.52 -22.67 -14.35
C ILE A 1 25.12 -21.34 -13.92
N TYR A 2 24.82 -20.79 -12.74
CA TYR A 2 25.39 -19.49 -12.29
C TYR A 2 26.92 -19.45 -12.12
N ARG A 3 27.58 -20.54 -11.69
CA ARG A 3 29.07 -20.60 -11.64
C ARG A 3 29.74 -20.52 -13.03
N LEU A 4 29.10 -21.04 -14.08
CA LEU A 4 29.63 -21.00 -15.46
C LEU A 4 29.52 -19.61 -16.07
N ALA A 5 28.55 -18.79 -15.65
CA ALA A 5 28.35 -17.46 -16.18
C ALA A 5 29.32 -16.41 -15.60
N ASN A 6 29.99 -16.67 -14.46
CA ASN A 6 31.09 -15.82 -13.96
C ASN A 6 32.30 -15.85 -14.91
N VAL A 7 32.59 -17.01 -15.50
CA VAL A 7 33.71 -17.26 -16.43
C VAL A 7 33.64 -16.36 -17.68
N LEU A 8 32.43 -15.89 -18.05
CA LEU A 8 32.23 -14.99 -19.19
C LEU A 8 32.96 -13.65 -19.03
N SER A 9 33.04 -13.13 -17.80
CA SER A 9 33.80 -11.91 -17.49
C SER A 9 35.31 -12.15 -17.39
N GLU A 10 35.73 -13.36 -17.00
CA GLU A 10 37.14 -13.70 -16.75
C GLU A 10 37.92 -14.01 -18.03
N HIS A 11 37.25 -14.51 -19.09
CA HIS A 11 37.90 -15.01 -20.31
C HIS A 11 37.49 -14.29 -21.60
N SER A 12 37.20 -12.99 -21.56
CA SER A 12 36.81 -12.20 -22.74
C SER A 12 35.54 -12.69 -23.47
N GLY A 13 34.66 -13.40 -22.75
CA GLY A 13 33.44 -13.98 -23.32
C GLY A 13 32.43 -12.91 -23.72
N LEU A 14 32.27 -11.88 -22.88
CA LEU A 14 31.37 -10.76 -23.14
C LEU A 14 31.81 -9.94 -24.36
N GLU A 15 33.11 -9.70 -24.50
CA GLU A 15 33.73 -8.99 -25.62
C GLU A 15 33.51 -9.75 -26.93
N THR A 16 33.61 -11.08 -26.89
CA THR A 16 33.33 -11.92 -28.05
C THR A 16 31.85 -11.87 -28.41
N MET A 17 30.95 -11.89 -27.42
CA MET A 17 29.51 -11.76 -27.64
C MET A 17 29.16 -10.40 -28.26
N LEU A 18 29.76 -9.30 -27.79
CA LEU A 18 29.56 -7.96 -28.36
C LEU A 18 30.09 -7.86 -29.79
N LYS A 19 31.28 -8.39 -30.08
CA LYS A 19 31.80 -8.47 -31.46
C LYS A 19 30.87 -9.26 -32.40
N ARG A 20 30.28 -10.35 -31.90
CA ARG A 20 29.30 -11.14 -32.66
C ARG A 20 27.98 -10.40 -32.83
N LEU A 21 27.54 -9.67 -31.80
CA LEU A 21 26.39 -8.79 -31.89
C LEU A 21 26.61 -7.78 -33.01
N ASP A 22 27.72 -7.04 -32.99
CA ASP A 22 28.04 -6.03 -34.02
C ASP A 22 28.09 -6.60 -35.44
N SER A 23 28.58 -7.83 -35.61
CA SER A 23 28.70 -8.49 -36.92
C SER A 23 27.38 -8.78 -37.65
N ILE A 24 26.22 -8.62 -37.00
CA ILE A 24 24.91 -8.84 -37.61
C ILE A 24 24.55 -7.68 -38.56
N PRO A 25 24.48 -7.87 -39.89
CA PRO A 25 24.21 -6.78 -40.83
C PRO A 25 22.71 -6.46 -40.96
N ASP A 26 21.85 -7.49 -40.91
CA ASP A 26 20.41 -7.41 -41.10
C ASP A 26 19.67 -8.45 -40.24
N MET A 27 18.35 -8.26 -40.09
CA MET A 27 17.49 -9.17 -39.33
C MET A 27 17.00 -10.38 -40.14
N SER A 28 17.13 -10.38 -41.47
CA SER A 28 16.69 -11.51 -42.30
C SER A 28 17.60 -12.73 -42.14
N SER A 29 18.91 -12.51 -42.02
CA SER A 29 19.91 -13.57 -41.80
C SER A 29 20.38 -13.66 -40.34
N GLY A 30 20.34 -12.55 -39.60
CA GLY A 30 20.90 -12.43 -38.26
C GLY A 30 19.99 -12.77 -37.09
N LYS A 31 18.67 -12.94 -37.31
CA LYS A 31 17.68 -13.10 -36.22
C LYS A 31 17.98 -14.27 -35.27
N ALA A 32 18.35 -15.43 -35.79
CA ALA A 32 18.67 -16.60 -34.98
C ALA A 32 19.91 -16.38 -34.10
N LEU A 33 20.94 -15.73 -34.63
CA LEU A 33 22.14 -15.39 -33.86
C LEU A 33 21.82 -14.36 -32.77
N LEU A 34 21.05 -13.32 -33.11
CA LEU A 34 20.60 -12.31 -32.14
C LEU A 34 19.83 -12.95 -30.99
N GLN A 35 18.88 -13.84 -31.28
CA GLN A 35 18.09 -14.53 -30.27
C GLN A 35 18.95 -15.31 -29.27
N ILE A 36 19.98 -16.00 -29.75
CA ILE A 36 20.91 -16.75 -28.89
C ILE A 36 21.77 -15.78 -28.07
N LEU A 37 22.30 -14.73 -28.69
CA LEU A 37 23.13 -13.72 -28.02
C LEU A 37 22.35 -13.01 -26.91
N LEU A 38 21.12 -12.56 -27.17
CA LEU A 38 20.27 -11.91 -26.17
C LEU A 38 19.93 -12.88 -25.03
N LYS A 39 19.63 -14.15 -25.32
CA LYS A 39 19.39 -15.16 -24.28
C LYS A 39 20.61 -15.36 -23.39
N LEU A 40 21.81 -15.40 -23.98
CA LEU A 40 23.06 -15.51 -23.22
C LEU A 40 23.32 -14.26 -22.38
N LEU A 41 23.11 -13.07 -22.95
CA LEU A 41 23.22 -11.80 -22.23
C LEU A 41 22.23 -11.72 -21.06
N GLU A 42 20.98 -12.16 -21.24
CA GLU A 42 19.96 -12.20 -20.21
C GLU A 42 20.39 -13.06 -19.00
N TYR A 43 21.05 -14.20 -19.23
CA TYR A 43 21.64 -14.98 -18.15
C TYR A 43 22.89 -14.31 -17.56
N ALA A 44 23.71 -13.66 -18.39
CA ALA A 44 24.93 -13.00 -17.96
C ALA A 44 24.64 -11.85 -17.00
N ILE A 45 23.66 -10.99 -17.31
CA ILE A 45 23.32 -9.81 -16.50
C ILE A 45 22.69 -10.17 -15.14
N LYS A 46 22.29 -11.42 -14.90
CA LYS A 46 21.86 -11.86 -13.55
C LYS A 46 22.99 -11.80 -12.52
N LEU A 47 24.24 -11.78 -12.97
CA LEU A 47 25.42 -11.69 -12.13
C LEU A 47 26.00 -10.27 -12.13
N LYS A 48 26.23 -9.73 -10.93
CA LYS A 48 26.76 -8.36 -10.75
C LYS A 48 28.09 -8.13 -11.45
N VAL A 49 29.01 -9.12 -11.40
CA VAL A 49 30.34 -9.04 -12.04
C VAL A 49 30.24 -8.80 -13.54
N ASN A 50 29.31 -9.48 -14.21
CA ASN A 50 29.09 -9.32 -15.65
C ASN A 50 28.45 -7.96 -15.98
N ARG A 51 27.50 -7.49 -15.17
CA ARG A 51 26.91 -6.14 -15.35
C ARG A 51 27.99 -5.06 -15.21
N GLN A 52 28.81 -5.15 -14.16
CA GLN A 52 29.93 -4.23 -13.93
C GLN A 52 30.95 -4.23 -15.08
N ARG A 53 31.18 -5.39 -15.71
CA ARG A 53 32.05 -5.47 -16.89
C ARG A 53 31.39 -4.85 -18.13
N LEU A 54 30.10 -5.07 -18.35
CA LEU A 54 29.37 -4.55 -19.52
C LEU A 54 29.17 -3.03 -19.50
N ILE A 55 29.15 -2.41 -18.31
CA ILE A 55 29.11 -0.94 -18.17
C ILE A 55 30.48 -0.27 -18.26
N ASP A 56 31.55 -1.03 -18.52
CA ASP A 56 32.89 -0.46 -18.78
C ASP A 56 32.86 0.34 -20.09
N PRO A 57 33.17 1.65 -20.08
CA PRO A 57 33.17 2.49 -21.28
C PRO A 57 33.99 1.92 -22.44
N ASN A 58 35.05 1.16 -22.14
CA ASN A 58 35.93 0.58 -23.16
C ASN A 58 35.26 -0.54 -23.98
N LEU A 59 34.25 -1.22 -23.41
CA LEU A 59 33.54 -2.29 -24.11
C LEU A 59 32.44 -1.78 -25.03
N ARG A 60 31.98 -0.54 -24.83
CA ARG A 60 30.99 0.13 -25.69
C ARG A 60 29.71 -0.69 -25.90
N ALA A 61 29.34 -1.50 -24.89
CA ALA A 61 28.25 -2.47 -25.00
C ALA A 61 26.90 -1.82 -25.34
N ILE A 62 26.60 -0.67 -24.73
CA ILE A 62 25.37 0.08 -24.98
C ILE A 62 25.31 0.62 -26.42
N SER A 63 26.44 1.07 -26.98
CA SER A 63 26.48 1.53 -28.38
C SER A 63 26.15 0.37 -29.34
N SER A 64 26.76 -0.81 -29.14
CA SER A 64 26.42 -2.02 -29.89
C SER A 64 24.94 -2.38 -29.77
N MET A 65 24.37 -2.31 -28.56
CA MET A 65 22.96 -2.58 -28.30
C MET A 65 22.02 -1.56 -28.95
N LEU A 66 22.32 -0.26 -28.88
CA LEU A 66 21.56 0.81 -29.54
C LEU A 66 21.52 0.63 -31.06
N ASN A 67 22.65 0.27 -31.67
CA ASN A 67 22.72 -0.03 -33.09
C ASN A 67 21.79 -1.19 -33.48
N LYS A 68 21.70 -2.22 -32.64
CA LYS A 68 20.77 -3.34 -32.88
C LYS A 68 19.33 -2.99 -32.55
N LEU A 69 19.07 -2.14 -31.57
CA LEU A 69 17.73 -1.61 -31.30
C LEU A 69 17.22 -0.82 -32.51
N ASN A 70 18.05 0.05 -33.09
CA ASN A 70 17.70 0.77 -34.31
C ASN A 70 17.38 -0.17 -35.48
N LEU A 71 18.16 -1.24 -35.65
CA LEU A 71 17.95 -2.21 -36.71
C LEU A 71 16.64 -2.99 -36.49
N LEU A 72 16.38 -3.44 -35.26
CA LEU A 72 15.13 -4.11 -34.89
C LEU A 72 13.91 -3.21 -35.11
N LEU A 73 13.96 -1.97 -34.61
CA LEU A 73 12.86 -1.02 -34.78
C LEU A 73 12.61 -0.69 -36.26
N LYS A 74 13.66 -0.54 -37.08
CA LYS A 74 13.51 -0.36 -38.54
C LYS A 74 12.84 -1.55 -39.21
N THR A 75 13.26 -2.78 -38.90
CA THR A 75 12.65 -3.99 -39.45
C THR A 75 11.20 -4.17 -38.98
N GLU A 76 10.88 -3.86 -37.73
CA GLU A 76 9.50 -3.92 -37.21
C GLU A 76 8.55 -2.94 -37.90
N ILE A 77 9.08 -1.77 -38.31
CA ILE A 77 8.34 -0.80 -39.13
C ILE A 77 8.04 -1.37 -40.51
N GLU A 78 9.04 -2.00 -41.15
CA GLU A 78 8.89 -2.63 -42.47
C GLU A 78 7.88 -3.80 -42.45
N GLU A 79 7.93 -4.63 -41.40
CA GLU A 79 7.08 -5.81 -41.21
C GLU A 79 5.71 -5.51 -40.56
N GLN A 80 5.42 -4.24 -40.26
CA GLN A 80 4.20 -3.77 -39.58
C GLN A 80 3.87 -4.53 -38.28
N GLY A 81 4.88 -4.99 -37.54
CA GLY A 81 4.69 -5.66 -36.24
C GLY A 81 3.98 -7.02 -36.29
N ARG A 82 3.96 -7.71 -37.44
CA ARG A 82 3.31 -9.03 -37.56
C ARG A 82 4.16 -10.19 -37.01
N ASP A 83 5.47 -9.98 -36.86
CA ASP A 83 6.40 -10.99 -36.38
C ASP A 83 6.58 -10.91 -34.86
N GLN A 84 5.77 -11.67 -34.12
CA GLN A 84 5.88 -11.76 -32.64
C GLN A 84 7.28 -12.19 -32.16
N GLY A 85 8.07 -12.84 -33.01
CA GLY A 85 9.44 -13.23 -32.69
C GLY A 85 10.40 -12.04 -32.66
N LEU A 86 10.24 -11.05 -33.55
CA LEU A 86 11.03 -9.82 -33.52
C LEU A 86 10.63 -8.95 -32.33
N LEU A 87 9.33 -8.89 -32.01
CA LEU A 87 8.81 -8.13 -30.88
C LEU A 87 9.47 -8.57 -29.57
N SER A 88 9.51 -9.89 -29.35
CA SER A 88 10.16 -10.48 -28.18
C SER A 88 11.67 -10.19 -28.11
N LEU A 89 12.34 -10.05 -29.25
CA LEU A 89 13.77 -9.69 -29.27
C LEU A 89 13.99 -8.22 -28.91
N THR A 90 13.11 -7.33 -29.40
CA THR A 90 13.13 -5.91 -29.06
C THR A 90 12.91 -5.71 -27.57
N GLU A 91 11.89 -6.35 -26.99
CA GLU A 91 11.63 -6.28 -25.54
C GLU A 91 12.81 -6.81 -24.71
N LYS A 92 13.41 -7.94 -25.11
CA LYS A 92 14.58 -8.49 -24.42
C LYS A 92 15.79 -7.56 -24.47
N LEU A 93 16.03 -6.93 -25.62
CA LEU A 93 17.14 -5.99 -25.77
C LEU A 93 16.94 -4.76 -24.89
N LEU A 94 15.73 -4.19 -24.89
CA LEU A 94 15.36 -3.06 -24.04
C LEU A 94 15.50 -3.40 -22.55
N PHE A 95 15.05 -4.58 -22.12
CA PHE A 95 15.22 -5.08 -20.76
C PHE A 95 16.70 -5.21 -20.35
N ILE A 96 17.56 -5.74 -21.24
CA ILE A 96 18.99 -5.85 -20.96
C ILE A 96 19.62 -4.46 -20.80
N MET A 97 19.30 -3.53 -21.71
CA MET A 97 19.81 -2.15 -21.66
C MET A 97 19.38 -1.44 -20.38
N ASP A 98 18.12 -1.56 -19.99
CA ASP A 98 17.56 -1.01 -18.76
C ASP A 98 18.37 -1.42 -17.51
N GLN A 99 18.62 -2.72 -17.36
CA GLN A 99 19.39 -3.25 -16.24
C GLN A 99 20.84 -2.74 -16.21
N LEU A 100 21.44 -2.50 -17.37
CA LEU A 100 22.80 -1.96 -17.47
C LEU A 100 22.83 -0.46 -17.14
N PHE A 101 21.86 0.33 -17.59
CA PHE A 101 21.75 1.74 -17.22
C PHE A 101 21.49 1.93 -15.72
N HIS A 102 20.65 1.07 -15.13
CA HIS A 102 20.43 1.07 -13.69
C HIS A 102 21.70 0.72 -12.90
N GLU A 103 22.45 -0.32 -13.29
CA GLU A 103 23.73 -0.65 -12.64
C GLU A 103 24.76 0.48 -12.82
N ALA A 104 24.83 1.09 -14.01
CA ALA A 104 25.74 2.21 -14.29
C ALA A 104 25.46 3.41 -13.40
N SER A 105 24.19 3.82 -13.30
CA SER A 105 23.77 4.99 -12.51
C SER A 105 23.94 4.81 -11.00
N THR A 106 23.95 3.57 -10.50
CA THR A 106 24.09 3.25 -9.08
C THR A 106 25.52 2.93 -8.64
N THR A 107 26.37 2.45 -9.56
CA THR A 107 27.68 1.87 -9.21
C THR A 107 28.87 2.71 -9.69
N LEU A 108 28.73 3.46 -10.79
CA LEU A 108 29.84 4.26 -11.32
C LEU A 108 29.97 5.59 -10.57
N SER A 109 31.22 6.02 -10.34
CA SER A 109 31.53 7.39 -9.92
C SER A 109 31.19 8.38 -11.03
N GLN A 110 30.96 9.64 -10.67
CA GLN A 110 30.54 10.69 -11.61
C GLN A 110 31.45 10.80 -12.84
N ASP A 111 32.78 10.79 -12.66
CA ASP A 111 33.74 10.88 -13.78
C ASP A 111 33.63 9.68 -14.73
N LYS A 112 33.53 8.46 -14.19
CA LYS A 112 33.42 7.23 -14.99
C LYS A 112 32.05 7.11 -15.65
N TYR A 113 31.00 7.64 -15.03
CA TYR A 113 29.69 7.69 -15.65
C TYR A 113 29.64 8.72 -16.77
N ASN A 114 30.32 9.85 -16.65
CA ASN A 114 30.46 10.81 -17.74
C ASN A 114 31.19 10.17 -18.92
N GLU A 115 32.29 9.45 -18.66
CA GLU A 115 32.96 8.63 -19.69
C GLU A 115 32.01 7.57 -20.28
N PHE A 116 31.22 6.89 -19.45
CA PHE A 116 30.21 5.92 -19.90
C PHE A 116 29.13 6.57 -20.78
N SER A 117 28.58 7.71 -20.39
CA SER A 117 27.58 8.48 -21.13
C SER A 117 28.12 9.01 -22.47
N VAL A 118 29.39 9.39 -22.51
CA VAL A 118 30.09 9.74 -23.74
C VAL A 118 30.35 8.48 -24.60
N SER A 119 30.73 7.36 -24.00
CA SER A 119 31.00 6.07 -24.68
C SER A 119 29.75 5.37 -25.20
N CYS A 120 28.58 5.71 -24.65
CA CYS A 120 27.27 5.45 -25.22
C CYS A 120 27.13 6.31 -26.49
N GLU A 121 27.90 5.94 -27.51
CA GLU A 121 27.97 6.59 -28.79
C GLU A 121 26.54 6.69 -29.36
N GLY A 122 26.03 7.90 -29.24
CA GLY A 122 24.66 8.28 -29.50
C GLY A 122 24.70 9.79 -29.56
N ASP A 123 25.01 10.29 -30.76
CA ASP A 123 24.91 11.70 -31.10
C ASP A 123 23.52 12.22 -30.71
N ILE A 124 23.34 13.54 -30.63
CA ILE A 124 22.03 14.20 -30.46
C ILE A 124 21.02 13.60 -31.47
N GLU A 125 21.47 13.18 -32.64
CA GLU A 125 20.70 12.46 -33.66
C GLU A 125 20.13 11.11 -33.21
N GLN A 126 20.85 10.32 -32.40
CA GLN A 126 20.31 9.06 -31.86
C GLN A 126 19.18 9.31 -30.86
N LEU A 127 19.33 10.33 -30.02
CA LEU A 127 18.28 10.75 -29.09
C LEU A 127 17.04 11.22 -29.87
N ARG A 128 17.24 12.05 -30.91
CA ARG A 128 16.18 12.49 -31.82
C ARG A 128 15.50 11.32 -32.54
N LEU A 129 16.27 10.33 -32.96
CA LEU A 129 15.73 9.14 -33.63
C LEU A 129 14.84 8.32 -32.69
N LEU A 130 15.26 8.10 -31.44
CA LEU A 130 14.45 7.42 -30.43
C LEU A 130 13.18 8.22 -30.07
N LEU A 131 13.28 9.55 -29.96
CA LEU A 131 12.12 10.43 -29.76
C LEU A 131 11.14 10.34 -30.93
N ASN A 132 11.64 10.25 -32.16
CA ASN A 132 10.81 10.03 -33.35
C ASN A 132 10.16 8.64 -33.37
N TYR A 133 10.81 7.60 -32.82
CA TYR A 133 10.21 6.28 -32.72
C TYR A 133 8.98 6.24 -31.81
N ILE A 134 8.91 7.09 -30.78
CA ILE A 134 7.69 7.23 -29.93
C ILE A 134 6.47 7.66 -30.76
N LYS A 135 6.67 8.42 -31.84
CA LYS A 135 5.58 8.86 -32.72
C LYS A 135 5.03 7.74 -33.61
N LEU A 136 5.75 6.63 -33.75
CA LEU A 136 5.39 5.60 -34.71
C LEU A 136 4.16 4.80 -34.26
N PRO A 137 3.22 4.49 -35.18
CA PRO A 137 2.03 3.70 -34.87
C PRO A 137 2.35 2.35 -34.20
N PHE A 138 3.42 1.68 -34.64
CA PHE A 138 3.87 0.41 -34.06
C PHE A 138 4.20 0.50 -32.56
N VAL A 139 4.91 1.55 -32.15
CA VAL A 139 5.28 1.77 -30.75
C VAL A 139 4.03 2.14 -29.95
N LYS A 140 3.14 2.95 -30.52
CA LYS A 140 1.85 3.31 -29.92
C LYS A 140 0.94 2.10 -29.67
N THR A 141 1.00 1.06 -30.50
CA THR A 141 0.20 -0.16 -30.30
C THR A 141 0.81 -1.15 -29.32
N HIS A 142 2.07 -0.97 -28.91
CA HIS A 142 2.77 -1.88 -27.99
C HIS A 142 3.26 -1.13 -26.73
N PRO A 143 2.43 -1.07 -25.66
CA PRO A 143 2.75 -0.32 -24.45
C PRO A 143 4.06 -0.73 -23.77
N SER A 144 4.44 -2.01 -23.82
CA SER A 144 5.67 -2.53 -23.22
C SER A 144 6.94 -1.92 -23.84
N ILE A 145 6.97 -1.80 -25.17
CA ILE A 145 8.09 -1.17 -25.89
C ILE A 145 8.10 0.34 -25.65
N MET A 146 6.92 0.97 -25.65
CA MET A 146 6.80 2.40 -25.38
C MET A 146 7.34 2.74 -23.99
N GLU A 147 6.90 2.03 -22.95
CA GLU A 147 7.36 2.22 -21.57
C GLU A 147 8.89 2.02 -21.45
N ALA A 148 9.42 0.95 -22.04
CA ALA A 148 10.85 0.68 -21.99
C ALA A 148 11.68 1.73 -22.76
N LEU A 149 11.20 2.24 -23.91
CA LEU A 149 11.86 3.34 -24.62
C LEU A 149 11.85 4.64 -23.81
N ILE A 150 10.71 4.98 -23.20
CA ILE A 150 10.56 6.15 -22.33
C ILE A 150 11.53 6.09 -21.16
N HIS A 151 11.69 4.91 -20.55
CA HIS A 151 12.61 4.73 -19.42
C HIS A 151 14.09 4.86 -19.82
N LEU A 152 14.46 4.54 -21.06
CA LEU A 152 15.83 4.68 -21.55
C LEU A 152 16.25 6.12 -21.87
N LEU A 153 15.30 6.97 -22.30
CA LEU A 153 15.60 8.34 -22.74
C LEU A 153 16.35 9.19 -21.70
N PRO A 154 15.95 9.21 -20.41
CA PRO A 154 16.67 9.95 -19.39
C PRO A 154 18.12 9.48 -19.24
N TYR A 155 18.34 8.16 -19.14
CA TYR A 155 19.68 7.59 -18.99
C TYR A 155 20.61 7.92 -20.16
N LEU A 156 20.09 8.03 -21.38
CA LEU A 156 20.85 8.44 -22.56
C LEU A 156 21.19 9.94 -22.58
N SER A 157 20.43 10.75 -21.83
CA SER A 157 20.63 12.20 -21.74
C SER A 157 21.52 12.63 -20.55
N PHE A 158 21.54 11.84 -19.47
CA PHE A 158 22.26 12.16 -18.24
C PHE A 158 23.77 12.34 -18.44
N GLY A 159 24.36 13.29 -17.70
CA GLY A 159 25.77 13.67 -17.80
C GLY A 159 26.13 14.52 -19.02
N ASN A 160 25.17 14.86 -19.90
CA ASN A 160 25.39 15.74 -21.04
C ASN A 160 24.29 16.82 -21.15
N LYS A 161 24.67 18.08 -20.90
CA LYS A 161 23.74 19.22 -20.91
C LYS A 161 23.05 19.45 -22.26
N GLU A 162 23.75 19.25 -23.38
CA GLU A 162 23.16 19.44 -24.72
C GLU A 162 22.10 18.38 -25.03
N LYS A 163 22.32 17.13 -24.60
CA LYS A 163 21.33 16.04 -24.73
C LYS A 163 20.12 16.28 -23.84
N MET A 164 20.33 16.68 -22.57
CA MET A 164 19.23 17.06 -21.67
C MET A 164 18.42 18.24 -22.23
N GLN A 165 19.07 19.26 -22.78
CA GLN A 165 18.40 20.38 -23.43
C GLN A 165 17.57 19.91 -24.63
N THR A 166 18.12 19.07 -25.49
CA THR A 166 17.40 18.53 -26.66
C THR A 166 16.14 17.75 -26.23
N LEU A 167 16.24 16.95 -25.16
CA LEU A 167 15.10 16.21 -24.61
C LEU A 167 14.01 17.18 -24.11
N LEU A 168 14.39 18.20 -23.37
CA LEU A 168 13.44 19.19 -22.83
C LEU A 168 12.83 20.07 -23.92
N ASP A 169 13.61 20.50 -24.91
CA ASP A 169 13.13 21.30 -26.04
C ASP A 169 12.11 20.53 -26.89
N TYR A 170 12.29 19.22 -27.03
CA TYR A 170 11.32 18.36 -27.70
C TYR A 170 9.96 18.35 -26.99
N PHE A 171 9.94 18.26 -25.65
CA PHE A 171 8.69 18.24 -24.89
C PHE A 171 8.09 19.63 -24.65
N LYS A 172 8.87 20.70 -24.78
CA LYS A 172 8.47 22.08 -24.47
C LYS A 172 7.18 22.52 -25.16
N SER A 173 6.99 22.22 -26.44
CA SER A 173 5.80 22.60 -27.19
C SER A 173 4.51 21.88 -26.75
N TYR A 174 4.66 20.79 -25.99
CA TYR A 174 3.55 20.00 -25.44
C TYR A 174 3.19 20.42 -24.00
N LEU A 175 4.05 21.21 -23.33
CA LEU A 175 3.84 21.68 -21.95
C LEU A 175 3.07 23.02 -21.89
N GLU A 176 2.50 23.48 -23.00
CA GLU A 176 1.61 24.64 -23.05
C GLU A 176 0.20 24.24 -22.57
N PHE A 177 0.04 24.11 -21.25
CA PHE A 177 -1.17 23.58 -20.59
C PHE A 177 -2.46 24.33 -20.96
N ASP A 178 -2.43 25.67 -20.99
CA ASP A 178 -3.63 26.46 -21.35
C ASP A 178 -4.05 26.23 -22.81
N ARG A 179 -3.08 26.04 -23.72
CA ARG A 179 -3.36 25.71 -25.13
C ARG A 179 -3.97 24.31 -25.24
N PHE A 180 -3.41 23.34 -24.53
CA PHE A 180 -3.90 21.97 -24.50
C PHE A 180 -5.34 21.88 -23.96
N ASP A 181 -5.65 22.59 -22.88
CA ASP A 181 -7.01 22.68 -22.34
C ASP A 181 -8.00 23.21 -23.40
N LEU A 182 -7.64 24.30 -24.10
CA LEU A 182 -8.49 24.89 -25.14
C LEU A 182 -8.71 23.95 -26.32
N GLU A 183 -7.65 23.28 -26.79
CA GLU A 183 -7.71 22.29 -27.87
C GLU A 183 -8.67 21.14 -27.50
N GLN A 184 -8.56 20.57 -26.30
CA GLN A 184 -9.41 19.47 -25.82
C GLN A 184 -10.88 19.89 -25.58
N ILE A 185 -11.12 21.11 -25.09
CA ILE A 185 -12.47 21.64 -24.91
C ILE A 185 -13.15 21.88 -26.27
N SER A 186 -12.40 22.38 -27.27
CA SER A 186 -12.92 22.64 -28.61
C SER A 186 -13.27 21.37 -29.41
N SER A 187 -12.52 20.28 -29.21
CA SER A 187 -12.79 18.99 -29.86
C SER A 187 -13.96 18.23 -29.22
N SER A 188 -14.27 18.49 -27.94
CA SER A 188 -15.43 17.90 -27.25
C SER A 188 -16.80 18.49 -27.63
N SER A 189 -16.85 19.67 -28.25
CA SER A 189 -18.09 20.42 -28.54
C SER A 189 -18.57 20.32 -29.99
N THR A 190 -17.80 19.71 -30.90
CA THR A 190 -18.15 19.63 -32.33
C THR A 190 -18.36 18.18 -32.79
N THR A 191 -19.62 17.73 -32.84
CA THR A 191 -20.03 16.38 -33.30
C THR A 191 -19.94 16.19 -34.82
N THR A 192 -18.87 16.63 -35.48
CA THR A 192 -18.69 16.41 -36.93
C THR A 192 -17.30 15.91 -37.25
N ILE A 193 -17.28 14.66 -37.74
CA ILE A 193 -16.27 14.04 -38.60
C ILE A 193 -14.83 14.20 -38.07
N ALA A 194 -14.40 13.17 -37.33
CA ALA A 194 -13.01 12.87 -37.03
C ALA A 194 -12.14 13.08 -38.27
N THR A 195 -11.45 14.21 -38.31
CA THR A 195 -10.34 14.45 -39.22
C THR A 195 -9.09 14.64 -38.38
N THR A 196 -8.19 13.67 -38.54
CA THR A 196 -6.72 13.75 -38.37
C THR A 196 -6.13 13.85 -36.96
N SER A 197 -5.86 12.68 -36.37
CA SER A 197 -4.58 12.20 -35.78
C SER A 197 -3.70 13.04 -34.83
N ASN A 198 -3.88 14.34 -34.66
CA ASN A 198 -2.95 15.17 -33.87
C ASN A 198 -3.32 15.26 -32.37
N ASP A 199 -4.59 15.12 -32.00
CA ASP A 199 -5.04 15.28 -30.60
C ASP A 199 -4.55 14.16 -29.68
N ASN A 200 -4.50 12.92 -30.17
CA ASN A 200 -3.96 11.78 -29.42
C ASN A 200 -2.42 11.86 -29.26
N ASP A 201 -1.75 12.58 -30.16
CA ASP A 201 -0.29 12.67 -30.16
C ASP A 201 0.21 13.64 -29.08
N SER A 202 -0.45 14.79 -28.90
CA SER A 202 -0.13 15.74 -27.83
C SER A 202 -0.35 15.13 -26.44
N GLN A 203 -1.46 14.41 -26.24
CA GLN A 203 -1.74 13.72 -24.98
C GLN A 203 -0.70 12.63 -24.68
N LEU A 204 -0.35 11.82 -25.69
CA LEU A 204 0.66 10.77 -25.56
C LEU A 204 2.03 11.34 -25.18
N HIS A 205 2.45 12.45 -25.79
CA HIS A 205 3.74 13.08 -25.46
C HIS A 205 3.76 13.68 -24.05
N LEU A 206 2.65 14.26 -23.59
CA LEU A 206 2.49 14.70 -22.19
C LEU A 206 2.57 13.53 -21.22
N ASP A 207 1.90 12.41 -21.52
CA ASP A 207 1.99 11.18 -20.73
C ASP A 207 3.43 10.63 -20.69
N CYS A 208 4.12 10.63 -21.83
CA CYS A 208 5.53 10.21 -21.90
C CYS A 208 6.42 11.05 -20.99
N PHE A 209 6.25 12.38 -21.00
CA PHE A 209 7.06 13.26 -20.17
C PHE A 209 6.76 13.09 -18.67
N CYS A 210 5.49 12.84 -18.31
CA CYS A 210 5.12 12.49 -16.94
C CYS A 210 5.81 11.20 -16.48
N GLU A 211 5.82 10.15 -17.31
CA GLU A 211 6.49 8.90 -16.97
C GLU A 211 8.03 9.08 -16.91
N ILE A 212 8.64 9.91 -17.75
CA ILE A 212 10.07 10.30 -17.60
C ILE A 212 10.32 10.85 -16.20
N CYS A 213 9.54 11.85 -15.78
CA CYS A 213 9.74 12.54 -14.50
C CYS A 213 9.52 11.61 -13.30
N LYS A 214 8.56 10.68 -13.40
CA LYS A 214 8.22 9.71 -12.36
C LYS A 214 9.33 8.68 -12.13
N HIS A 215 10.05 8.27 -13.18
CA HIS A 215 11.11 7.26 -13.09
C HIS A 215 12.50 7.83 -12.76
N LEU A 216 12.62 9.12 -12.49
CA LEU A 216 13.87 9.73 -12.02
C LEU A 216 14.21 9.19 -10.62
N ASP A 217 15.20 8.30 -10.52
CA ASP A 217 15.64 7.72 -9.25
C ASP A 217 16.08 8.82 -8.26
N LYS A 218 15.47 8.82 -7.07
CA LYS A 218 15.76 9.75 -5.97
C LYS A 218 17.19 9.66 -5.43
N LYS A 219 17.83 8.49 -5.52
CA LYS A 219 19.21 8.29 -5.03
C LYS A 219 20.26 8.54 -6.11
N SER A 220 19.83 8.68 -7.36
CA SER A 220 20.71 8.92 -8.48
C SER A 220 21.16 10.38 -8.50
N VAL A 221 22.47 10.61 -8.51
CA VAL A 221 23.07 11.94 -8.71
C VAL A 221 22.59 12.56 -10.02
N TYR A 222 22.33 11.73 -11.04
CA TYR A 222 21.89 12.17 -12.36
C TYR A 222 20.40 12.54 -12.42
N GLY A 223 19.56 11.84 -11.64
CA GLY A 223 18.17 12.25 -11.45
C GLY A 223 18.07 13.61 -10.78
N LYS A 224 18.97 13.90 -9.83
CA LYS A 224 19.11 15.22 -9.24
C LYS A 224 19.61 16.25 -10.25
N GLU A 225 20.67 15.97 -11.02
CA GLU A 225 21.21 16.88 -12.04
C GLU A 225 20.15 17.25 -13.10
N PHE A 226 19.32 16.30 -13.52
CA PHE A 226 18.21 16.58 -14.43
C PHE A 226 17.16 17.50 -13.79
N ARG A 227 16.80 17.28 -12.51
CA ARG A 227 15.87 18.15 -11.78
C ARG A 227 16.44 19.56 -11.58
N ASP A 228 17.72 19.68 -11.24
CA ASP A 228 18.45 20.95 -11.16
C ASP A 228 18.36 21.67 -12.52
N TYR A 229 18.63 20.96 -13.62
CA TYR A 229 18.58 21.51 -14.97
C TYR A 229 17.17 21.96 -15.40
N VAL A 230 16.14 21.16 -15.09
CA VAL A 230 14.73 21.51 -15.33
C VAL A 230 14.33 22.76 -14.53
N ASN A 231 14.81 22.90 -13.30
CA ASN A 231 14.56 24.05 -12.43
C ASN A 231 15.28 25.32 -12.90
N GLU A 232 16.52 25.22 -13.38
CA GLU A 232 17.35 26.35 -13.79
C GLU A 232 17.08 26.85 -15.23
N SER A 233 16.88 25.94 -16.19
CA SER A 233 17.04 26.27 -17.62
C SER A 233 15.73 26.42 -18.40
N ASN A 234 14.62 25.82 -17.95
CA ASN A 234 13.41 25.71 -18.79
C ASN A 234 12.10 26.23 -18.16
N GLY A 235 12.10 26.66 -16.90
CA GLY A 235 10.92 27.27 -16.26
C GLY A 235 9.67 26.38 -16.20
N ILE A 236 9.80 25.06 -16.43
CA ILE A 236 8.66 24.11 -16.45
C ILE A 236 7.98 24.06 -15.08
N ILE A 237 8.77 24.07 -14.00
CA ILE A 237 8.24 24.12 -12.62
C ILE A 237 7.43 25.40 -12.42
N ASP A 238 7.96 26.54 -12.86
CA ASP A 238 7.29 27.83 -12.71
C ASP A 238 6.03 27.89 -13.60
N GLN A 239 6.03 27.28 -14.79
CA GLN A 239 4.83 27.13 -15.64
C GLN A 239 3.76 26.27 -14.97
N CYS A 240 4.13 25.13 -14.39
CA CYS A 240 3.22 24.27 -13.64
C CYS A 240 2.60 25.00 -12.43
N ILE A 241 3.41 25.76 -11.69
CA ILE A 241 2.95 26.57 -10.56
C ILE A 241 2.01 27.67 -11.04
N ASN A 242 2.41 28.45 -12.05
CA ASN A 242 1.60 29.52 -12.62
C ASN A 242 0.26 29.02 -13.18
N TYR A 243 0.25 27.83 -13.80
CA TYR A 243 -0.97 27.20 -14.30
C TYR A 243 -1.96 26.91 -13.16
N ILE A 244 -1.49 26.32 -12.05
CA ILE A 244 -2.35 26.07 -10.87
C ILE A 244 -2.80 27.39 -10.25
N GLU A 245 -1.90 28.37 -10.08
CA GLU A 245 -2.24 29.66 -9.46
C GLU A 245 -3.25 30.47 -10.29
N THR A 246 -3.11 30.49 -11.61
CA THR A 246 -3.97 31.28 -12.51
C THR A 246 -5.35 30.63 -12.67
N ASN A 247 -5.40 29.31 -12.74
CA ASN A 247 -6.65 28.58 -12.99
C ASN A 247 -7.38 28.18 -11.69
N SER A 248 -6.73 28.20 -10.52
CA SER A 248 -7.37 27.83 -9.26
C SER A 248 -8.22 28.98 -8.67
N PRO A 249 -9.42 28.69 -8.15
CA PRO A 249 -10.18 29.67 -7.38
C PRO A 249 -9.48 30.02 -6.05
N GLN A 250 -9.71 31.22 -5.52
CA GLN A 250 -9.17 31.61 -4.22
C GLN A 250 -9.66 30.70 -3.10
N VAL A 251 -8.73 30.20 -2.27
CA VAL A 251 -9.04 29.32 -1.14
C VAL A 251 -9.57 30.16 0.04
N LYS A 252 -10.89 30.32 0.11
CA LYS A 252 -11.56 30.99 1.24
C LYS A 252 -11.79 30.06 2.44
N THR A 253 -12.02 28.78 2.17
CA THR A 253 -12.30 27.74 3.17
C THR A 253 -11.84 26.38 2.65
N TYR A 254 -11.28 25.55 3.53
CA TYR A 254 -10.89 24.17 3.22
C TYR A 254 -12.08 23.18 3.22
N LEU A 255 -13.25 23.57 3.78
CA LEU A 255 -14.41 22.70 4.00
C LEU A 255 -15.67 23.19 3.30
N GLY A 256 -16.41 22.28 2.65
CA GLY A 256 -17.78 22.52 2.20
C GLY A 256 -17.96 23.35 0.92
N MET A 257 -19.22 23.40 0.48
CA MET A 257 -19.75 23.59 -0.89
C MET A 257 -19.82 25.04 -1.43
N GLN A 258 -19.24 26.03 -0.76
CA GLN A 258 -19.20 27.38 -1.34
C GLN A 258 -18.18 27.39 -2.48
N ASP A 259 -18.59 27.91 -3.64
CA ASP A 259 -17.80 27.97 -4.89
C ASP A 259 -17.60 26.60 -5.60
N GLN A 260 -18.44 25.59 -5.34
CA GLN A 260 -18.31 24.23 -5.90
C GLN A 260 -18.25 24.21 -7.44
N ASP A 261 -18.98 25.11 -8.11
CA ASP A 261 -19.02 25.12 -9.58
C ASP A 261 -17.72 25.65 -10.20
N SER A 262 -17.11 26.68 -9.60
CA SER A 262 -15.78 27.17 -10.01
C SER A 262 -14.67 26.13 -9.75
N TRP A 263 -14.75 25.42 -8.62
CA TRP A 263 -13.80 24.34 -8.33
C TRP A 263 -14.04 23.13 -9.24
N LYS A 264 -15.29 22.77 -9.57
CA LYS A 264 -15.58 21.71 -10.54
C LYS A 264 -15.02 22.05 -11.93
N GLU A 265 -15.16 23.30 -12.37
CA GLU A 265 -14.60 23.75 -13.65
C GLU A 265 -13.07 23.58 -13.66
N PHE A 266 -12.38 24.04 -12.61
CA PHE A 266 -10.94 23.83 -12.46
C PHE A 266 -10.54 22.35 -12.39
N LEU A 267 -11.25 21.55 -11.60
CA LEU A 267 -10.96 20.12 -11.41
C LEU A 267 -11.20 19.28 -12.68
N ASN A 268 -12.05 19.75 -13.59
CA ASN A 268 -12.33 19.10 -14.87
C ASN A 268 -11.36 19.52 -15.99
N LYS A 269 -10.41 20.44 -15.73
CA LYS A 269 -9.40 20.83 -16.72
C LYS A 269 -8.47 19.66 -17.06
N PRO A 270 -8.34 19.27 -18.35
CA PRO A 270 -7.52 18.13 -18.77
C PRO A 270 -6.07 18.20 -18.29
N SER A 271 -5.44 19.37 -18.37
CA SER A 271 -4.02 19.56 -18.03
C SER A 271 -3.72 19.40 -16.54
N LEU A 272 -4.71 19.58 -15.65
CA LEU A 272 -4.47 19.56 -14.20
C LEU A 272 -3.87 18.23 -13.72
N SER A 273 -4.33 17.11 -14.27
CA SER A 273 -3.80 15.79 -13.92
C SER A 273 -2.33 15.62 -14.31
N TYR A 274 -1.93 16.17 -15.45
CA TYR A 274 -0.56 16.14 -15.94
C TYR A 274 0.35 17.04 -15.12
N VAL A 275 -0.10 18.27 -14.81
CA VAL A 275 0.67 19.22 -14.01
C VAL A 275 0.96 18.65 -12.62
N LEU A 276 -0.03 18.03 -11.95
CA LEU A 276 0.19 17.39 -10.65
C LEU A 276 1.19 16.24 -10.74
N ARG A 277 1.08 15.36 -11.75
CA ARG A 277 2.04 14.25 -11.96
C ARG A 277 3.47 14.76 -12.21
N LEU A 278 3.63 15.80 -13.02
CA LEU A 278 4.93 16.41 -13.31
C LEU A 278 5.56 17.01 -12.05
N LEU A 279 4.78 17.79 -11.29
CA LEU A 279 5.25 18.37 -10.04
C LEU A 279 5.66 17.28 -9.06
N THR A 280 4.90 16.19 -8.93
CA THR A 280 5.23 15.07 -8.03
C THR A 280 6.53 14.37 -8.42
N GLY A 281 6.75 14.07 -9.70
CA GLY A 281 7.99 13.40 -10.15
C GLY A 281 9.24 14.29 -10.01
N LEU A 282 9.08 15.59 -10.27
CA LEU A 282 10.18 16.57 -10.21
C LEU A 282 10.49 17.05 -8.79
N SER A 283 9.52 17.09 -7.88
CA SER A 283 9.72 17.46 -6.47
C SER A 283 10.36 16.33 -5.65
N TYR A 284 10.16 15.07 -6.05
CA TYR A 284 10.60 13.91 -5.26
C TYR A 284 12.13 13.90 -5.10
N GLY A 285 12.64 13.99 -3.87
CA GLY A 285 14.08 14.04 -3.58
C GLY A 285 14.80 15.35 -3.93
N HIS A 286 14.10 16.46 -4.16
CA HIS A 286 14.72 17.73 -4.59
C HIS A 286 14.26 18.97 -3.81
N GLU A 287 15.10 19.40 -2.88
CA GLU A 287 14.79 20.43 -1.88
C GLU A 287 14.34 21.78 -2.47
N GLN A 288 15.01 22.29 -3.51
CA GLN A 288 14.69 23.62 -4.06
C GLN A 288 13.31 23.64 -4.74
N ILE A 289 12.93 22.55 -5.41
CA ILE A 289 11.63 22.43 -6.09
C ILE A 289 10.53 22.28 -5.04
N GLN A 290 10.78 21.46 -4.01
CA GLN A 290 9.86 21.32 -2.88
C GLN A 290 9.59 22.67 -2.21
N MET A 291 10.63 23.48 -1.99
CA MET A 291 10.51 24.82 -1.43
C MET A 291 9.73 25.78 -2.33
N LYS A 292 9.98 25.78 -3.66
CA LYS A 292 9.22 26.60 -4.63
C LYS A 292 7.73 26.26 -4.59
N ILE A 293 7.37 24.97 -4.67
CA ILE A 293 5.97 24.51 -4.62
C ILE A 293 5.35 24.84 -3.26
N GLY A 294 6.11 24.66 -2.17
CA GLY A 294 5.69 24.90 -0.79
C GLY A 294 5.50 26.37 -0.41
N GLN A 295 5.85 27.32 -1.27
CA GLN A 295 5.64 28.75 -1.02
C GLN A 295 4.18 29.17 -1.24
N SER A 296 3.53 28.67 -2.29
CA SER A 296 2.22 29.16 -2.72
C SER A 296 1.15 28.08 -2.88
N LEU A 297 1.51 26.85 -3.26
CA LEU A 297 0.52 25.87 -3.68
C LEU A 297 -0.11 25.05 -2.54
N ILE A 298 0.47 25.03 -1.33
CA ILE A 298 -0.01 24.19 -0.21
C ILE A 298 -1.51 24.37 0.07
N PRO A 299 -2.06 25.59 0.18
CA PRO A 299 -3.49 25.78 0.47
C PRO A 299 -4.39 25.26 -0.66
N ILE A 300 -3.97 25.43 -1.92
CA ILE A 300 -4.71 25.00 -3.11
C ILE A 300 -4.70 23.47 -3.20
N LEU A 301 -3.52 22.84 -3.05
CA LEU A 301 -3.36 21.39 -3.07
C LEU A 301 -4.14 20.73 -1.92
N HIS A 302 -4.08 21.30 -0.72
CA HIS A 302 -4.87 20.79 0.41
C HIS A 302 -6.37 20.92 0.16
N LYS A 303 -6.83 21.99 -0.49
CA LYS A 303 -8.24 22.12 -0.88
C LYS A 303 -8.64 21.04 -1.87
N ILE A 304 -7.81 20.76 -2.89
CA ILE A 304 -8.03 19.68 -3.87
C ILE A 304 -8.10 18.31 -3.18
N GLU A 305 -7.18 18.03 -2.24
CA GLU A 305 -7.17 16.82 -1.40
C GLU A 305 -8.50 16.62 -0.64
N GLN A 306 -9.11 17.70 -0.14
CA GLN A 306 -10.37 17.63 0.61
C GLN A 306 -11.63 17.48 -0.27
N LEU A 307 -11.54 17.66 -1.59
CA LEU A 307 -12.71 17.62 -2.49
C LEU A 307 -13.00 16.18 -2.96
N THR A 308 -13.97 15.54 -2.32
CA THR A 308 -14.38 14.14 -2.57
C THR A 308 -14.92 13.84 -3.98
N THR A 309 -15.26 14.88 -4.76
CA THR A 309 -15.74 14.74 -6.15
C THR A 309 -14.61 14.62 -7.17
N ALA A 310 -13.37 14.87 -6.76
CA ALA A 310 -12.20 14.95 -7.64
C ALA A 310 -11.41 13.63 -7.73
N GLY A 311 -12.02 12.46 -7.53
CA GLY A 311 -11.38 11.18 -7.16
C GLY A 311 -9.98 10.87 -7.73
N LYS A 312 -9.68 11.16 -9.01
CA LYS A 312 -8.32 11.01 -9.58
C LYS A 312 -7.38 12.16 -9.23
N VAL A 313 -7.84 13.40 -9.33
CA VAL A 313 -7.06 14.63 -9.07
C VAL A 313 -6.79 14.83 -7.58
N GLY A 314 -7.72 14.44 -6.71
CA GLY A 314 -7.55 14.48 -5.25
C GLY A 314 -6.38 13.61 -4.77
N VAL A 315 -6.27 12.39 -5.30
CA VAL A 315 -5.14 11.48 -5.00
C VAL A 315 -3.82 12.05 -5.54
N LEU A 316 -3.81 12.59 -6.75
CA LEU A 316 -2.61 13.23 -7.31
C LEU A 316 -2.13 14.43 -6.46
N ALA A 317 -3.06 15.19 -5.89
CA ALA A 317 -2.73 16.29 -4.98
C ALA A 317 -2.20 15.77 -3.62
N GLU A 318 -2.73 14.66 -3.12
CA GLU A 318 -2.21 13.97 -1.92
C GLU A 318 -0.79 13.44 -2.16
N ASP A 319 -0.55 12.77 -3.29
CA ASP A 319 0.77 12.26 -3.68
C ASP A 319 1.80 13.40 -3.79
N LEU A 320 1.40 14.53 -4.39
CA LEU A 320 2.24 15.73 -4.44
C LEU A 320 2.53 16.25 -3.03
N LEU A 321 1.52 16.46 -2.19
CA LEU A 321 1.72 16.89 -0.81
C LEU A 321 2.62 15.93 -0.03
N HIS A 322 2.51 14.63 -0.26
CA HIS A 322 3.39 13.63 0.36
C HIS A 322 4.84 13.79 -0.12
N SER A 323 5.09 13.93 -1.43
CA SER A 323 6.44 14.16 -1.97
C SER A 323 7.14 15.39 -1.39
N LEU A 324 6.36 16.42 -1.01
CA LEU A 324 6.86 17.67 -0.42
C LEU A 324 7.24 17.52 1.06
N THR A 325 6.79 16.47 1.75
CA THR A 325 7.09 16.26 3.18
C THR A 325 8.53 15.86 3.47
N GLU A 326 9.33 15.53 2.45
CA GLU A 326 10.76 15.28 2.62
C GLU A 326 11.53 16.54 3.08
N ASN A 327 11.03 17.74 2.76
CA ASN A 327 11.56 19.00 3.30
C ASN A 327 10.86 19.37 4.61
N GLU A 328 11.62 19.52 5.69
CA GLU A 328 11.08 19.83 7.01
C GLU A 328 10.28 21.14 7.10
N GLN A 329 10.65 22.17 6.34
CA GLN A 329 9.96 23.47 6.37
C GLN A 329 8.60 23.38 5.65
N VAL A 330 8.57 22.68 4.52
CA VAL A 330 7.34 22.46 3.75
C VAL A 330 6.42 21.49 4.49
N ALA A 331 6.96 20.43 5.09
CA ALA A 331 6.22 19.49 5.93
C ALA A 331 5.47 20.19 7.07
N LYS A 332 6.13 21.11 7.80
CA LYS A 332 5.48 21.91 8.85
C LYS A 332 4.30 22.71 8.34
N LYS A 333 4.46 23.39 7.19
CA LYS A 333 3.34 24.15 6.59
C LYS A 333 2.18 23.24 6.19
N ILE A 334 2.46 22.07 5.63
CA ILE A 334 1.43 21.08 5.27
C ILE A 334 0.70 20.59 6.52
N ASP A 335 1.43 20.28 7.59
CA ASP A 335 0.87 19.86 8.86
C ASP A 335 0.02 20.96 9.50
N ASP A 336 0.46 22.21 9.46
CA ASP A 336 -0.29 23.36 9.96
C ASP A 336 -1.64 23.50 9.24
N VAL A 337 -1.65 23.43 7.90
CA VAL A 337 -2.89 23.50 7.11
C VAL A 337 -3.80 22.29 7.41
N ARG A 338 -3.26 21.06 7.49
CA ARG A 338 -4.03 19.86 7.84
C ARG A 338 -4.60 19.94 9.27
N ASN A 339 -3.85 20.49 10.22
CA ASN A 339 -4.29 20.70 11.60
C ASN A 339 -5.37 21.78 11.70
N GLN A 340 -5.25 22.88 10.95
CA GLN A 340 -6.31 23.89 10.83
C GLN A 340 -7.61 23.27 10.31
N THR A 341 -7.53 22.45 9.27
CA THR A 341 -8.70 21.73 8.73
C THR A 341 -9.30 20.74 9.74
N ARG A 342 -8.48 20.01 10.50
CA ARG A 342 -8.95 19.13 11.59
C ARG A 342 -9.65 19.93 12.70
N ALA A 343 -9.08 21.06 13.11
CA ALA A 343 -9.65 21.94 14.13
C ALA A 343 -10.97 22.55 13.66
N GLU A 344 -11.06 22.99 12.41
CA GLU A 344 -12.28 23.56 11.84
C GLU A 344 -13.38 22.49 11.65
N LYS A 345 -13.03 21.28 11.19
CA LYS A 345 -13.97 20.13 11.17
C LYS A 345 -14.54 19.85 12.56
N LYS A 346 -13.68 19.90 13.60
CA LYS A 346 -14.10 19.72 15.00
C LYS A 346 -15.02 20.86 15.48
N ARG A 347 -14.71 22.12 15.13
CA ARG A 347 -15.53 23.31 15.47
C ARG A 347 -16.91 23.24 14.81
N LEU A 348 -16.98 22.98 13.50
CA LEU A 348 -18.23 22.86 12.76
C LEU A 348 -19.08 21.68 13.27
N ALA A 349 -18.44 20.57 13.62
CA ALA A 349 -19.14 19.44 14.26
C ALA A 349 -19.72 19.83 15.63
N GLN A 350 -19.01 20.63 16.42
CA GLN A 350 -19.50 21.13 17.71
C GLN A 350 -20.66 22.12 17.53
N GLU A 351 -20.58 23.06 16.59
CA GLU A 351 -21.66 24.01 16.30
C GLU A 351 -22.92 23.34 15.74
N ALA A 352 -22.75 22.31 14.91
CA ALA A 352 -23.86 21.50 14.42
C ALA A 352 -24.53 20.71 15.56
N ARG A 353 -23.74 20.18 16.50
CA ARG A 353 -24.26 19.55 17.74
C ARG A 353 -25.04 20.57 18.58
N ASP A 354 -24.47 21.75 18.83
CA ASP A 354 -25.10 22.80 19.64
C ASP A 354 -26.40 23.33 19.01
N ARG A 355 -26.44 23.49 17.68
CA ARG A 355 -27.66 23.90 16.95
C ARG A 355 -28.76 22.85 17.06
N LYS A 356 -28.42 21.57 16.85
CA LYS A 356 -29.38 20.46 16.95
C LYS A 356 -29.90 20.31 18.39
N MET A 357 -29.08 20.57 19.39
CA MET A 357 -29.49 20.64 20.79
C MET A 357 -30.46 21.81 21.08
N ARG A 358 -30.25 22.99 20.49
CA ARG A 358 -31.18 24.13 20.63
C ARG A 358 -32.54 23.89 19.98
N GLU A 359 -32.56 23.28 18.79
CA GLU A 359 -33.81 22.90 18.10
C GLU A 359 -34.63 21.89 18.90
N LEU A 360 -33.98 20.90 19.52
CA LEU A 360 -34.63 19.92 20.40
C LEU A 360 -35.22 20.56 21.68
N ASN A 361 -34.57 21.60 22.22
CA ASN A 361 -35.08 22.36 23.37
C ASN A 361 -36.28 23.25 23.03
N LEU A 362 -36.30 23.87 21.85
CA LEU A 362 -37.44 24.68 21.37
C LEU A 362 -38.68 23.82 21.10
N THR A 363 -38.50 22.61 20.58
CA THR A 363 -39.58 21.66 20.30
C THR A 363 -40.23 21.08 21.56
N LYS A 364 -39.52 21.08 22.70
CA LYS A 364 -40.08 20.72 24.02
C LYS A 364 -40.95 21.82 24.63
N ILE A 365 -40.71 23.09 24.31
CA ILE A 365 -41.46 24.23 24.85
C ILE A 365 -42.80 24.43 24.11
N THR A 366 -42.85 24.15 22.81
CA THR A 366 -44.08 24.26 22.00
C THR A 366 -45.11 23.17 22.26
N ARG A 367 -44.72 21.99 22.78
CA ARG A 367 -45.67 20.91 23.15
C ARG A 367 -46.39 21.14 24.47
N ASN A 368 -45.92 22.05 25.33
CA ASN A 368 -46.49 22.28 26.66
C ASN A 368 -47.52 23.43 26.72
N LYS A 369 -48.02 23.92 25.57
CA LYS A 369 -48.91 25.09 25.52
C LYS A 369 -50.29 24.89 24.87
N SER A 370 -50.67 23.67 24.52
CA SER A 370 -52.02 23.38 24.03
C SER A 370 -52.63 22.21 24.78
N GLU A 371 -53.78 22.50 25.38
CA GLU A 371 -54.80 21.59 25.89
C GLU A 371 -54.76 21.27 27.39
N SER A 372 -55.46 22.18 28.07
CA SER A 372 -56.20 22.09 29.31
C SER A 372 -57.20 20.91 29.40
N GLU A 373 -57.31 20.41 30.63
CA GLU A 373 -58.54 19.94 31.32
C GLU A 373 -59.27 18.70 30.78
N SER A 374 -59.12 17.57 31.47
CA SER A 374 -60.15 17.02 32.38
C SER A 374 -59.80 15.61 32.87
N SER A 375 -60.33 15.29 34.04
CA SER A 375 -59.90 14.25 34.99
C SER A 375 -60.39 12.83 34.67
N ALA A 376 -59.50 11.83 34.79
CA ALA A 376 -59.83 10.52 35.37
C ALA A 376 -58.57 9.79 35.89
N THR A 377 -58.69 9.29 37.10
CA THR A 377 -57.77 8.44 37.88
C THR A 377 -57.25 7.21 37.15
N ALA A 378 -55.92 7.07 37.03
CA ALA A 378 -55.24 5.77 36.92
C ALA A 378 -53.77 5.89 37.39
N SER A 379 -53.30 4.85 38.07
CA SER A 379 -52.06 4.72 38.84
C SER A 379 -50.77 5.18 38.15
N LYS A 380 -49.89 5.74 39.00
CA LYS A 380 -48.47 6.04 38.75
C LYS A 380 -47.72 4.85 38.15
N ILE A 381 -47.23 5.00 36.92
CA ILE A 381 -46.01 4.34 36.43
C ILE A 381 -45.06 5.48 35.99
N PRO A 382 -43.87 5.64 36.60
CA PRO A 382 -42.92 6.65 36.17
C PRO A 382 -42.29 6.21 34.85
N VAL A 383 -42.45 7.01 33.80
CA VAL A 383 -41.63 6.91 32.58
C VAL A 383 -40.30 7.62 32.87
N PRO A 384 -39.13 6.94 32.86
CA PRO A 384 -37.86 7.61 33.07
C PRO A 384 -37.50 8.47 31.86
N ASN A 385 -36.98 9.67 32.14
CA ASN A 385 -36.39 10.59 31.19
C ASN A 385 -35.41 9.90 30.23
N VAL A 386 -35.66 9.98 28.91
CA VAL A 386 -34.69 9.56 27.90
C VAL A 386 -33.67 10.68 27.73
N ASP A 387 -32.46 10.40 28.21
CA ASP A 387 -31.28 11.25 28.11
C ASP A 387 -30.78 11.25 26.65
N LEU A 388 -30.73 12.44 26.03
CA LEU A 388 -30.16 12.64 24.69
C LEU A 388 -28.62 12.64 24.79
N THR A 389 -28.03 11.51 25.15
CA THR A 389 -26.57 11.30 25.10
C THR A 389 -26.12 11.01 23.66
N ASP A 390 -24.95 11.51 23.27
CA ASP A 390 -24.30 11.15 21.99
C ASP A 390 -24.19 9.62 21.87
N GLU A 391 -24.33 9.08 20.65
CA GLU A 391 -24.15 7.63 20.43
C GLU A 391 -22.68 7.26 20.62
N THR A 392 -22.40 6.56 21.72
CA THR A 392 -21.08 6.04 22.06
C THR A 392 -20.93 4.65 21.47
N GLY A 393 -20.14 4.49 20.40
CA GLY A 393 -19.86 3.18 19.80
C GLY A 393 -19.95 3.16 18.28
N HIS A 394 -20.18 1.97 17.73
CA HIS A 394 -20.26 1.73 16.30
C HIS A 394 -21.54 2.26 15.69
N VAL A 395 -21.41 2.99 14.58
CA VAL A 395 -22.54 3.57 13.84
C VAL A 395 -22.51 3.17 12.38
N CYS A 396 -23.70 2.99 11.79
CA CYS A 396 -23.84 2.70 10.37
C CYS A 396 -23.42 3.91 9.51
N CYS A 397 -22.63 3.68 8.46
CA CYS A 397 -22.15 4.73 7.56
C CYS A 397 -23.27 5.42 6.76
N ILE A 398 -24.42 4.75 6.61
CA ILE A 398 -25.60 5.26 5.89
C ILE A 398 -26.53 6.04 6.83
N CYS A 399 -27.14 5.37 7.82
CA CYS A 399 -28.15 6.01 8.67
C CYS A 399 -27.57 6.76 9.88
N ARG A 400 -26.27 6.59 10.18
CA ARG A 400 -25.57 7.22 11.31
C ARG A 400 -26.13 6.84 12.69
N GLU A 401 -26.85 5.72 12.74
CA GLU A 401 -27.40 5.12 13.96
C GLU A 401 -26.68 3.80 14.23
N GLY A 402 -26.47 3.47 15.49
CA GLY A 402 -25.86 2.24 15.99
C GLY A 402 -26.77 1.49 16.95
N TYR A 403 -26.17 0.73 17.90
CA TYR A 403 -26.91 -0.11 18.84
C TYR A 403 -27.78 0.67 19.84
N LYS A 404 -27.55 1.98 20.05
CA LYS A 404 -28.40 2.76 20.96
C LYS A 404 -29.80 2.94 20.39
N TYR A 405 -29.91 3.11 19.07
CA TYR A 405 -31.19 3.28 18.37
C TYR A 405 -31.72 1.97 17.79
N PHE A 406 -30.81 1.09 17.35
CA PHE A 406 -31.15 -0.23 16.80
C PHE A 406 -30.40 -1.37 17.51
N PRO A 407 -30.74 -1.66 18.78
CA PRO A 407 -30.04 -2.66 19.60
C PRO A 407 -30.08 -4.07 18.98
N ASN A 408 -31.17 -4.39 18.27
CA ASN A 408 -31.41 -5.71 17.69
C ASN A 408 -30.86 -5.89 16.27
N LYS A 409 -30.32 -4.84 15.62
CA LYS A 409 -29.88 -4.93 14.21
C LYS A 409 -28.42 -5.35 14.10
N VAL A 410 -28.12 -6.25 13.17
CA VAL A 410 -26.75 -6.67 12.89
C VAL A 410 -26.00 -5.56 12.14
N LEU A 411 -24.97 -5.00 12.78
CA LEU A 411 -23.94 -4.20 12.12
C LEU A 411 -22.89 -5.14 11.51
N ALA A 412 -22.18 -4.68 10.48
CA ALA A 412 -21.09 -5.39 9.86
C ALA A 412 -19.98 -4.44 9.43
N ILE A 413 -18.73 -4.92 9.46
CA ILE A 413 -17.55 -4.22 8.96
C ILE A 413 -17.33 -4.62 7.51
N TYR A 414 -17.15 -3.64 6.62
CA TYR A 414 -16.69 -3.93 5.27
C TYR A 414 -15.27 -4.49 5.29
N THR A 415 -15.06 -5.65 4.70
CA THR A 415 -13.74 -6.28 4.59
C THR A 415 -13.38 -6.56 3.15
N PHE A 416 -12.08 -6.66 2.89
CA PHE A 416 -11.52 -7.15 1.65
C PHE A 416 -10.59 -8.32 1.96
N THR A 417 -10.94 -9.49 1.45
CA THR A 417 -10.23 -10.74 1.67
C THR A 417 -9.63 -11.24 0.37
N LYS A 418 -8.36 -11.63 0.38
CA LYS A 418 -7.67 -12.20 -0.78
C LYS A 418 -7.00 -13.52 -0.44
N LYS A 419 -6.81 -14.37 -1.44
CA LYS A 419 -6.08 -15.63 -1.31
C LYS A 419 -4.58 -15.36 -1.16
N ILE A 420 -3.95 -16.04 -0.21
CA ILE A 420 -2.49 -15.96 0.03
C ILE A 420 -1.97 -17.31 0.59
N ASP A 421 -0.66 -17.52 0.48
CA ASP A 421 0.01 -18.61 1.18
C ASP A 421 0.19 -18.26 2.65
N ILE A 422 -0.33 -19.09 3.56
CA ILE A 422 -0.38 -18.74 5.00
C ILE A 422 0.96 -18.90 5.72
N GLU A 423 1.90 -19.68 5.17
CA GLU A 423 3.23 -19.86 5.74
C GLU A 423 4.28 -19.97 4.62
N PRO A 424 4.93 -18.85 4.23
CA PRO A 424 5.89 -18.86 3.13
C PRO A 424 7.12 -19.73 3.42
N TYR A 425 7.47 -19.92 4.70
CA TYR A 425 8.61 -20.75 5.09
C TYR A 425 8.27 -22.23 5.21
N GLU A 426 7.02 -22.66 4.96
CA GLU A 426 6.66 -24.05 5.17
C GLU A 426 7.48 -24.97 4.26
N ALA A 427 7.78 -26.17 4.74
CA ALA A 427 8.72 -27.02 4.02
C ALA A 427 8.14 -27.74 2.79
N LYS A 428 6.84 -27.60 2.53
CA LYS A 428 6.18 -28.18 1.35
C LYS A 428 6.45 -27.32 0.11
N THR A 429 6.63 -27.99 -1.04
CA THR A 429 6.81 -27.34 -2.35
C THR A 429 5.58 -26.55 -2.78
N ARG A 430 4.39 -27.12 -2.57
CA ARG A 430 3.12 -26.42 -2.74
C ARG A 430 2.68 -25.87 -1.39
N LYS A 431 2.58 -24.55 -1.32
CA LYS A 431 2.22 -23.86 -0.10
C LYS A 431 0.75 -24.07 0.24
N THR A 432 0.45 -24.06 1.54
CA THR A 432 -0.89 -24.20 2.10
C THR A 432 -1.64 -22.89 1.82
N PRO A 433 -2.71 -22.93 1.02
CA PRO A 433 -3.46 -21.74 0.70
C PRO A 433 -4.36 -21.36 1.89
N GLY A 434 -4.50 -20.07 2.11
CA GLY A 434 -5.48 -19.47 3.00
C GLY A 434 -5.79 -18.05 2.55
N TYR A 435 -6.18 -17.20 3.47
CA TYR A 435 -6.62 -15.85 3.14
C TYR A 435 -6.04 -14.81 4.09
N ALA A 436 -5.97 -13.58 3.58
CA ALA A 436 -5.64 -12.40 4.35
C ALA A 436 -6.73 -11.34 4.14
N THR A 437 -7.21 -10.77 5.24
CA THR A 437 -8.28 -9.78 5.28
C THR A 437 -7.76 -8.41 5.70
N VAL A 438 -8.21 -7.37 5.03
CA VAL A 438 -7.96 -5.96 5.39
C VAL A 438 -9.27 -5.16 5.36
N THR A 439 -9.26 -3.97 5.97
CA THR A 439 -10.48 -3.15 6.08
C THR A 439 -10.20 -1.64 6.11
N HIS A 440 -11.14 -0.85 5.60
CA HIS A 440 -11.24 0.59 5.88
C HIS A 440 -11.87 0.88 7.25
N PHE A 441 -12.47 -0.14 7.87
CA PHE A 441 -13.22 -0.07 9.12
C PHE A 441 -14.50 0.79 9.03
N ASN A 442 -15.16 0.79 7.87
CA ASN A 442 -16.50 1.33 7.76
C ASN A 442 -17.53 0.29 8.20
N ILE A 443 -18.48 0.74 9.00
CA ILE A 443 -19.51 -0.11 9.61
C ILE A 443 -20.85 0.20 8.96
N ILE A 444 -21.67 -0.82 8.72
CA ILE A 444 -22.98 -0.70 8.08
C ILE A 444 -23.97 -1.69 8.68
N HIS A 445 -25.24 -1.32 8.80
CA HIS A 445 -26.29 -2.33 9.05
C HIS A 445 -26.42 -3.25 7.83
N ILE A 446 -26.53 -4.55 8.02
CA ILE A 446 -26.74 -5.51 6.91
C ILE A 446 -28.00 -5.15 6.09
N GLU A 447 -29.03 -4.65 6.75
CA GLU A 447 -30.25 -4.15 6.10
C GLU A 447 -30.02 -2.89 5.26
N CYS A 448 -29.25 -1.92 5.78
CA CYS A 448 -28.91 -0.70 5.05
C CYS A 448 -28.05 -1.02 3.82
N HIS A 449 -27.09 -1.93 3.96
CA HIS A 449 -26.32 -2.47 2.85
C HIS A 449 -27.23 -3.08 1.79
N THR A 450 -28.06 -4.05 2.16
CA THR A 450 -28.97 -4.75 1.25
C THR A 450 -29.92 -3.78 0.53
N SER A 451 -30.41 -2.75 1.23
CA SER A 451 -31.27 -1.72 0.66
C SER A 451 -30.51 -0.84 -0.35
N ALA A 452 -29.27 -0.45 -0.04
CA ALA A 452 -28.42 0.33 -0.93
C ALA A 452 -28.07 -0.45 -2.22
N ILE A 453 -27.73 -1.73 -2.10
CA ILE A 453 -27.44 -2.60 -3.26
C ILE A 453 -28.67 -2.76 -4.16
N LYS A 454 -29.86 -2.99 -3.59
CA LYS A 454 -31.11 -3.08 -4.36
C LYS A 454 -31.43 -1.80 -5.14
N GLN A 455 -31.09 -0.63 -4.61
CA GLN A 455 -31.30 0.65 -5.27
C GLN A 455 -30.32 0.88 -6.44
N ALA A 456 -29.13 0.27 -6.41
CA ALA A 456 -28.07 0.50 -7.38
C ALA A 456 -28.28 -0.11 -8.77
N ARG A 457 -29.31 -0.96 -8.97
CA ARG A 457 -29.74 -1.62 -10.23
C ARG A 457 -28.59 -2.24 -11.08
N SER A 458 -28.54 -3.59 -11.10
CA SER A 458 -27.72 -4.44 -11.99
C SER A 458 -26.19 -4.25 -12.01
N ARG A 459 -25.60 -3.66 -10.98
CA ARG A 459 -24.15 -3.68 -10.75
C ARG A 459 -23.76 -4.82 -9.83
N ASP A 460 -22.51 -5.26 -9.93
CA ASP A 460 -21.91 -6.16 -8.95
C ASP A 460 -22.09 -5.60 -7.52
N GLU A 461 -22.40 -6.48 -6.54
CA GLU A 461 -22.67 -6.10 -5.15
C GLU A 461 -21.53 -5.26 -4.57
N TRP A 462 -20.30 -5.68 -4.87
CA TRP A 462 -19.08 -5.11 -4.31
C TRP A 462 -18.65 -3.84 -5.02
N GLU A 463 -18.91 -3.72 -6.33
CA GLU A 463 -18.79 -2.44 -7.05
C GLU A 463 -19.74 -1.37 -6.49
N SER A 464 -20.96 -1.76 -6.14
CA SER A 464 -21.95 -0.85 -5.57
C SER A 464 -21.63 -0.47 -4.13
N ALA A 465 -21.03 -1.41 -3.38
CA ALA A 465 -20.61 -1.20 -2.00
C ALA A 465 -19.44 -0.20 -1.87
N LEU A 466 -18.65 0.00 -2.93
CA LEU A 466 -17.48 0.88 -2.95
C LEU A 466 -17.82 2.31 -2.45
N LEU A 467 -18.94 2.87 -2.89
CA LEU A 467 -19.38 4.22 -2.48
C LEU A 467 -19.66 4.31 -0.97
N GLN A 468 -20.25 3.27 -0.40
CA GLN A 468 -20.59 3.21 1.02
C GLN A 468 -19.38 2.90 1.90
N ASN A 469 -18.35 2.29 1.30
CA ASN A 469 -17.06 2.00 1.92
C ASN A 469 -16.00 3.07 1.60
N ALA A 470 -16.40 4.32 1.41
CA ALA A 470 -15.48 5.45 1.17
C ALA A 470 -14.52 5.23 -0.02
N ASN A 471 -15.05 4.71 -1.14
CA ASN A 471 -14.30 4.35 -2.34
C ASN A 471 -13.20 3.31 -2.12
N THR A 472 -13.23 2.57 -1.02
CA THR A 472 -12.32 1.46 -0.74
C THR A 472 -12.95 0.14 -1.19
N ARG A 473 -12.19 -0.69 -1.92
CA ARG A 473 -12.65 -2.02 -2.35
C ARG A 473 -12.97 -2.89 -1.13
N CYS A 474 -14.06 -3.63 -1.24
CA CYS A 474 -14.50 -4.63 -0.27
C CYS A 474 -15.10 -5.81 -1.04
N ASN A 475 -15.09 -6.99 -0.43
CA ASN A 475 -15.71 -8.20 -0.96
C ASN A 475 -16.32 -9.05 0.17
N GLY A 476 -16.49 -8.47 1.35
CA GLY A 476 -17.01 -9.13 2.53
C GLY A 476 -17.67 -8.16 3.52
N LEU A 477 -18.51 -8.71 4.39
CA LEU A 477 -19.20 -8.03 5.48
C LEU A 477 -19.04 -8.87 6.75
N LEU A 478 -18.02 -8.58 7.57
CA LEU A 478 -17.81 -9.25 8.84
C LEU A 478 -18.88 -8.80 9.84
N PRO A 479 -19.81 -9.66 10.28
CA PRO A 479 -20.88 -9.24 11.18
C PRO A 479 -20.40 -8.98 12.59
N LEU A 480 -21.05 -8.04 13.26
CA LEU A 480 -20.85 -7.70 14.66
C LEU A 480 -22.00 -8.28 15.48
N TRP A 481 -21.67 -9.15 16.45
CA TRP A 481 -22.65 -9.63 17.41
C TRP A 481 -22.78 -8.59 18.53
N GLY A 482 -23.78 -7.71 18.41
CA GLY A 482 -24.08 -6.68 19.41
C GLY A 482 -24.76 -7.22 20.66
N PRO A 483 -24.89 -6.42 21.73
CA PRO A 483 -25.45 -6.84 23.02
C PRO A 483 -26.85 -7.47 22.91
N ASP A 484 -27.76 -6.84 22.17
CA ASP A 484 -29.16 -7.27 22.04
C ASP A 484 -29.47 -7.94 20.69
N VAL A 485 -28.45 -8.11 19.84
CA VAL A 485 -28.60 -8.82 18.56
C VAL A 485 -28.88 -10.30 18.82
N ALA A 486 -29.97 -10.81 18.22
CA ALA A 486 -30.33 -12.21 18.35
C ALA A 486 -29.28 -13.11 17.70
N GLU A 487 -28.91 -14.20 18.38
CA GLU A 487 -27.88 -15.14 17.90
C GLU A 487 -28.21 -15.68 16.50
N ALA A 488 -29.49 -15.99 16.22
CA ALA A 488 -29.92 -16.46 14.90
C ALA A 488 -29.66 -15.46 13.76
N GLN A 489 -29.75 -14.15 14.03
CA GLN A 489 -29.46 -13.12 13.03
C GLN A 489 -27.95 -13.00 12.81
N PHE A 490 -27.17 -13.06 13.88
CA PHE A 490 -25.71 -13.05 13.81
C PHE A 490 -25.17 -14.27 13.06
N THR A 491 -25.63 -15.48 13.37
CA THR A 491 -25.18 -16.72 12.70
C THR A 491 -25.51 -16.75 11.23
N THR A 492 -26.71 -16.28 10.86
CA THR A 492 -27.11 -16.14 9.44
C THR A 492 -26.17 -15.18 8.71
N ALA A 493 -25.83 -14.05 9.34
CA ALA A 493 -24.88 -13.10 8.77
C ALA A 493 -23.46 -13.64 8.69
N LEU A 494 -23.02 -14.42 9.69
CA LEU A 494 -21.70 -15.04 9.72
C LEU A 494 -21.55 -16.10 8.63
N ALA A 495 -22.57 -16.94 8.43
CA ALA A 495 -22.59 -17.89 7.33
C ALA A 495 -22.51 -17.19 5.95
N ARG A 496 -23.15 -16.03 5.79
CA ARG A 496 -22.99 -15.20 4.57
C ARG A 496 -21.56 -14.67 4.44
N TYR A 497 -20.94 -14.26 5.55
CA TYR A 497 -19.54 -13.82 5.54
C TYR A 497 -18.58 -14.93 5.11
N ASP A 498 -18.78 -16.16 5.58
CA ASP A 498 -18.00 -17.33 5.14
C ASP A 498 -18.15 -17.56 3.62
N THR A 499 -19.37 -17.46 3.08
CA THR A 499 -19.61 -17.53 1.64
C THR A 499 -18.85 -16.44 0.88
N ASN A 500 -18.86 -15.20 1.39
CA ASN A 500 -18.12 -14.10 0.77
C ASN A 500 -16.62 -14.39 0.69
N ILE A 501 -16.01 -14.96 1.75
CA ILE A 501 -14.60 -15.36 1.74
C ILE A 501 -14.35 -16.47 0.72
N ILE A 502 -15.21 -17.48 0.67
CA ILE A 502 -15.09 -18.60 -0.28
C ILE A 502 -15.14 -18.10 -1.73
N GLU A 503 -16.10 -17.23 -2.04
CA GLU A 503 -16.24 -16.63 -3.38
C GLU A 503 -15.05 -15.74 -3.74
N ALA A 504 -14.58 -14.92 -2.82
CA ALA A 504 -13.45 -14.01 -3.04
C ALA A 504 -12.11 -14.73 -3.25
N THR A 505 -11.92 -15.89 -2.61
CA THR A 505 -10.61 -16.56 -2.52
C THR A 505 -10.53 -17.88 -3.29
N GLY A 506 -11.67 -18.48 -3.60
CA GLY A 506 -11.76 -19.83 -4.16
C GLY A 506 -11.28 -20.94 -3.20
N ILE A 507 -11.23 -20.65 -1.89
CA ILE A 507 -10.92 -21.64 -0.85
C ILE A 507 -12.20 -22.42 -0.55
N ARG A 508 -12.07 -23.73 -0.31
CA ARG A 508 -13.23 -24.64 -0.22
C ARG A 508 -14.12 -24.38 1.00
N GLU A 509 -13.51 -24.08 2.14
CA GLU A 509 -14.20 -23.90 3.41
C GLU A 509 -13.40 -22.96 4.31
N THR A 510 -14.11 -22.19 5.14
CA THR A 510 -13.51 -21.41 6.23
C THR A 510 -13.38 -22.30 7.46
N SER A 511 -12.43 -21.97 8.35
CA SER A 511 -12.25 -22.70 9.61
C SER A 511 -11.65 -21.78 10.67
N PRO A 512 -11.82 -22.08 11.97
CA PRO A 512 -11.16 -21.32 13.05
C PRO A 512 -9.65 -21.22 12.84
N THR A 513 -9.00 -22.30 12.39
CA THR A 513 -7.57 -22.33 12.09
C THR A 513 -7.18 -21.31 11.01
N LEU A 514 -7.92 -21.23 9.91
CA LEU A 514 -7.64 -20.25 8.85
C LEU A 514 -7.88 -18.82 9.33
N SER A 515 -8.92 -18.57 10.12
CA SER A 515 -9.18 -17.24 10.70
C SER A 515 -8.11 -16.82 11.73
N ILE A 516 -7.50 -17.75 12.46
CA ILE A 516 -6.34 -17.46 13.31
C ILE A 516 -5.11 -17.11 12.46
N HIS A 517 -4.91 -17.82 11.34
CA HIS A 517 -3.86 -17.46 10.38
C HIS A 517 -4.10 -16.08 9.74
N ASP A 518 -5.36 -15.68 9.56
CA ASP A 518 -5.71 -14.35 9.06
C ASP A 518 -5.22 -13.26 10.02
N ILE A 519 -5.55 -13.36 11.33
CA ILE A 519 -5.00 -12.45 12.36
C ILE A 519 -3.48 -12.48 12.37
N LYS A 520 -2.87 -13.67 12.28
CA LYS A 520 -1.40 -13.83 12.24
C LYS A 520 -0.80 -13.04 11.08
N LEU A 521 -1.35 -13.19 9.88
CA LEU A 521 -0.89 -12.50 8.67
C LEU A 521 -1.12 -10.99 8.77
N LEU A 522 -2.24 -10.56 9.33
CA LEU A 522 -2.53 -9.15 9.56
C LEU A 522 -1.48 -8.52 10.47
N LEU A 523 -1.15 -9.16 11.61
CA LEU A 523 -0.13 -8.68 12.54
C LEU A 523 1.29 -8.76 11.97
N LEU A 524 1.59 -9.74 11.12
CA LEU A 524 2.86 -9.79 10.38
C LEU A 524 2.95 -8.64 9.37
N ARG A 525 1.84 -8.26 8.71
CA ARG A 525 1.77 -7.10 7.82
C ARG A 525 2.12 -5.80 8.56
N PHE A 526 1.67 -5.65 9.81
CA PHE A 526 2.11 -4.55 10.68
C PHE A 526 3.61 -4.62 10.96
N ALA A 527 4.11 -5.80 11.37
CA ALA A 527 5.50 -5.99 11.76
C ALA A 527 6.49 -5.76 10.62
N ASP A 528 6.14 -6.14 9.38
CA ASP A 528 6.91 -5.90 8.16
C ASP A 528 6.66 -4.52 7.53
N VAL A 529 5.83 -3.67 8.16
CA VAL A 529 5.56 -2.29 7.72
C VAL A 529 4.97 -2.24 6.31
N GLN A 530 4.24 -3.28 5.92
CA GLN A 530 3.61 -3.36 4.61
C GLN A 530 2.39 -2.43 4.52
N SER A 531 2.08 -1.96 3.31
CA SER A 531 0.89 -1.14 3.07
C SER A 531 -0.37 -1.98 3.25
N PHE A 532 -1.41 -1.43 3.88
CA PHE A 532 -2.74 -2.06 4.01
C PHE A 532 -3.71 -1.64 2.90
N SER A 533 -3.41 -0.54 2.21
CA SER A 533 -4.26 0.04 1.16
C SER A 533 -3.87 -0.37 -0.26
N GLU A 534 -2.75 -1.10 -0.42
CA GLU A 534 -2.23 -1.53 -1.73
C GLU A 534 -3.27 -2.26 -2.58
N ASP A 535 -4.05 -3.15 -1.96
CA ASP A 535 -5.05 -3.97 -2.67
C ASP A 535 -6.42 -3.27 -2.78
N THR A 536 -6.73 -2.37 -1.83
CA THR A 536 -8.08 -1.87 -1.59
C THR A 536 -8.28 -0.40 -1.96
N GLY A 537 -7.20 0.38 -2.11
CA GLY A 537 -7.25 1.83 -2.31
C GLY A 537 -7.59 2.63 -1.05
N GLY A 538 -7.60 2.01 0.14
CA GLY A 538 -7.89 2.68 1.40
C GLY A 538 -7.84 1.76 2.63
N GLY A 539 -7.89 2.33 3.84
CA GLY A 539 -7.83 1.58 5.10
C GLY A 539 -6.40 1.39 5.60
N GLY A 540 -5.93 2.34 6.41
CA GLY A 540 -4.57 2.35 6.97
C GLY A 540 -4.41 1.47 8.21
N ARG A 541 -3.29 1.68 8.93
CA ARG A 541 -2.96 0.96 10.18
C ARG A 541 -4.06 1.08 11.24
N GLU A 542 -4.63 2.27 11.38
CA GLU A 542 -5.72 2.53 12.33
C GLU A 542 -6.98 1.70 12.03
N SER A 543 -7.37 1.60 10.77
CA SER A 543 -8.52 0.78 10.37
C SER A 543 -8.29 -0.70 10.64
N ASN A 544 -7.09 -1.19 10.31
CA ASN A 544 -6.80 -2.62 10.36
C ASN A 544 -6.51 -3.13 11.78
N ILE A 545 -5.91 -2.32 12.66
CA ILE A 545 -5.69 -2.76 14.05
C ILE A 545 -7.03 -2.93 14.79
N ARG A 546 -8.06 -2.16 14.39
CA ARG A 546 -9.41 -2.25 14.92
C ARG A 546 -10.16 -3.50 14.48
N LEU A 547 -9.71 -4.20 13.44
CA LEU A 547 -10.33 -5.42 12.95
C LEU A 547 -10.09 -6.61 13.89
N VAL A 548 -8.89 -6.71 14.46
CA VAL A 548 -8.42 -7.87 15.26
C VAL A 548 -9.40 -8.31 16.34
N PRO A 549 -9.99 -7.44 17.18
CA PRO A 549 -10.90 -7.86 18.25
C PRO A 549 -12.20 -8.48 17.72
N TYR A 550 -12.66 -8.08 16.53
CA TYR A 550 -13.89 -8.61 15.93
C TYR A 550 -13.65 -9.94 15.23
N GLU A 551 -12.45 -10.16 14.69
CA GLU A 551 -12.02 -11.48 14.23
C GLU A 551 -11.85 -12.44 15.41
N MET A 552 -11.24 -11.98 16.51
CA MET A 552 -11.15 -12.75 17.77
C MET A 552 -12.55 -13.18 18.26
N HIS A 553 -13.52 -12.26 18.26
CA HIS A 553 -14.89 -12.56 18.70
C HIS A 553 -15.55 -13.62 17.81
N THR A 554 -15.39 -13.52 16.49
CA THR A 554 -15.92 -14.50 15.54
C THR A 554 -15.29 -15.88 15.75
N ILE A 555 -13.96 -15.94 15.92
CA ILE A 555 -13.26 -17.21 16.18
C ILE A 555 -13.72 -17.84 17.49
N LEU A 556 -13.85 -17.04 18.56
CA LEU A 556 -14.38 -17.50 19.85
C LEU A 556 -15.78 -18.08 19.73
N TYR A 557 -16.65 -17.43 18.96
CA TYR A 557 -18.00 -17.91 18.71
C TYR A 557 -17.99 -19.29 18.04
N VAL A 558 -17.22 -19.44 16.96
CA VAL A 558 -17.13 -20.71 16.23
C VAL A 558 -16.52 -21.80 17.13
N LEU A 559 -15.39 -21.55 17.78
CA LEU A 559 -14.74 -22.53 18.66
C LEU A 559 -15.65 -22.98 19.81
N THR A 560 -16.47 -22.07 20.36
CA THR A 560 -17.40 -22.38 21.45
C THR A 560 -18.57 -23.23 20.95
N THR A 561 -19.17 -22.85 19.82
CA THR A 561 -20.30 -23.58 19.23
C THR A 561 -19.90 -24.94 18.67
N THR A 562 -18.69 -25.08 18.12
CA THR A 562 -18.13 -26.35 17.64
C THR A 562 -17.43 -27.15 18.73
N ARG A 563 -17.41 -26.68 19.99
CA ARG A 563 -16.78 -27.33 21.15
C ARG A 563 -15.30 -27.68 20.95
N GLN A 564 -14.55 -26.78 20.32
CA GLN A 564 -13.12 -26.95 20.02
C GLN A 564 -12.17 -26.25 21.02
N ILE A 565 -12.69 -25.47 21.96
CA ILE A 565 -11.88 -24.72 22.95
C ILE A 565 -10.88 -25.62 23.70
N GLU A 566 -11.32 -26.75 24.25
CA GLU A 566 -10.45 -27.65 25.03
C GLU A 566 -9.31 -28.25 24.17
N ARG A 567 -9.55 -28.46 22.88
CA ARG A 567 -8.52 -28.92 21.94
C ARG A 567 -7.44 -27.86 21.77
N GLU A 568 -7.83 -26.60 21.57
CA GLU A 568 -6.89 -25.49 21.39
C GLU A 568 -6.14 -25.15 22.69
N GLU A 569 -6.79 -25.28 23.86
CA GLU A 569 -6.13 -25.18 25.16
C GLU A 569 -5.04 -26.24 25.34
N LYS A 570 -5.35 -27.51 25.03
CA LYS A 570 -4.36 -28.60 25.05
C LYS A 570 -3.22 -28.36 24.08
N LEU A 571 -3.51 -27.80 22.89
CA LEU A 571 -2.49 -27.44 21.91
C LEU A 571 -1.50 -26.42 22.48
N LEU A 572 -2.00 -25.34 23.10
CA LEU A 572 -1.15 -24.33 23.76
C LEU A 572 -0.40 -24.90 24.98
N GLN A 573 -1.04 -25.74 25.80
CA GLN A 573 -0.37 -26.39 26.94
C GLN A 573 0.78 -27.29 26.47
N ASN A 574 0.57 -28.09 25.41
CA ASN A 574 1.60 -28.93 24.81
C ASN A 574 2.74 -28.12 24.19
N TYR A 575 2.45 -26.93 23.67
CA TYR A 575 3.46 -26.00 23.15
C TYR A 575 4.31 -25.39 24.28
N LEU A 576 3.69 -24.98 25.38
CA LEU A 576 4.36 -24.41 26.55
C LEU A 576 5.16 -25.44 27.35
N SER A 577 4.69 -26.69 27.41
CA SER A 577 5.35 -27.77 28.16
C SER A 577 6.67 -28.22 27.54
N ARG A 578 6.93 -27.85 26.28
CA ARG A 578 8.17 -28.16 25.56
C ARG A 578 8.99 -26.89 25.46
N PRO A 579 9.93 -26.61 26.38
CA PRO A 579 10.69 -25.35 26.35
C PRO A 579 11.53 -25.23 25.09
N ASP A 580 12.13 -26.34 24.64
CA ASP A 580 12.95 -26.38 23.44
C ASP A 580 12.09 -26.30 22.17
N LEU A 581 12.57 -25.54 21.19
CA LEU A 581 11.99 -25.50 19.84
C LEU A 581 12.68 -26.56 18.98
N LEU A 582 11.92 -27.45 18.37
CA LEU A 582 12.47 -28.34 17.35
C LEU A 582 12.70 -27.56 16.06
N ILE A 583 13.82 -27.77 15.37
CA ILE A 583 14.14 -27.08 14.11
C ILE A 583 13.00 -27.23 13.09
N ASN A 584 12.33 -28.38 13.05
CA ASN A 584 11.17 -28.63 12.19
C ASN A 584 9.99 -27.71 12.47
N GLU A 585 9.72 -27.39 13.74
CA GLU A 585 8.58 -26.55 14.14
C GLU A 585 8.71 -25.12 13.62
N ALA A 586 9.94 -24.67 13.30
CA ALA A 586 10.16 -23.37 12.67
C ALA A 586 9.61 -23.30 11.22
N PHE A 587 9.37 -24.45 10.58
CA PHE A 587 8.88 -24.56 9.19
C PHE A 587 7.52 -25.26 9.09
N GLU A 588 6.83 -25.47 10.23
CA GLU A 588 5.44 -25.96 10.25
C GLU A 588 4.46 -24.81 10.01
N VAL A 589 3.32 -25.14 9.39
CA VAL A 589 2.25 -24.16 9.11
C VAL A 589 1.69 -23.59 10.41
N ASP A 590 1.29 -24.48 11.33
CA ASP A 590 0.78 -24.13 12.65
C ASP A 590 1.94 -23.99 13.67
N GLY A 591 2.98 -23.27 13.26
CA GLY A 591 4.21 -23.07 14.03
C GLY A 591 4.11 -21.98 15.11
N PRO A 592 5.26 -21.52 15.65
CA PRO A 592 5.32 -20.56 16.75
C PRO A 592 4.55 -19.25 16.53
N PHE A 593 4.51 -18.70 15.32
CA PHE A 593 3.72 -17.49 15.02
C PHE A 593 2.21 -17.74 15.12
N PHE A 594 1.73 -18.89 14.63
CA PHE A 594 0.34 -19.30 14.76
C PHE A 594 -0.03 -19.53 16.23
N LEU A 595 0.78 -20.29 16.98
CA LEU A 595 0.51 -20.60 18.38
C LEU A 595 0.59 -19.35 19.28
N THR A 596 1.45 -18.39 18.95
CA THR A 596 1.45 -17.08 19.62
C THR A 596 0.17 -16.30 19.32
N THR A 597 -0.33 -16.33 18.08
CA THR A 597 -1.61 -15.67 17.73
C THR A 597 -2.80 -16.34 18.43
N LEU A 598 -2.82 -17.67 18.48
CA LEU A 598 -3.84 -18.46 19.19
C LEU A 598 -3.93 -18.08 20.67
N SER A 599 -2.83 -17.64 21.29
CA SER A 599 -2.83 -17.20 22.69
C SER A 599 -3.79 -16.03 22.94
N LEU A 600 -3.98 -15.10 21.99
CA LEU A 600 -4.93 -13.98 22.13
C LEU A 600 -6.37 -14.45 22.37
N ILE A 601 -6.71 -15.62 21.84
CA ILE A 601 -8.06 -16.16 21.81
C ILE A 601 -8.29 -17.05 23.04
N ILE A 602 -7.30 -17.86 23.39
CA ILE A 602 -7.46 -18.94 24.38
C ILE A 602 -6.84 -18.60 25.74
N MET A 603 -5.75 -17.84 25.79
CA MET A 603 -4.95 -17.66 27.00
C MET A 603 -5.45 -16.50 27.86
N LYS A 604 -5.49 -16.71 29.18
CA LYS A 604 -5.80 -15.66 30.17
C LYS A 604 -4.63 -14.66 30.28
N PRO A 605 -4.88 -13.36 30.55
CA PRO A 605 -3.80 -12.37 30.69
C PRO A 605 -2.75 -12.71 31.77
N ASN A 606 -3.19 -13.26 32.90
CA ASN A 606 -2.27 -13.69 33.97
C ASN A 606 -1.38 -14.87 33.55
N ASP A 607 -1.89 -15.75 32.69
CA ASP A 607 -1.13 -16.88 32.18
C ASP A 607 -0.21 -16.45 31.02
N TRP A 608 -0.64 -15.47 30.22
CA TRP A 608 0.25 -14.79 29.27
C TRP A 608 1.43 -14.15 30.00
N GLU A 609 1.21 -13.39 31.07
CA GLU A 609 2.31 -12.73 31.81
C GLU A 609 3.36 -13.74 32.32
N LYS A 610 2.91 -14.91 32.77
CA LYS A 610 3.82 -16.00 33.21
C LYS A 610 4.58 -16.65 32.05
N ASN A 611 3.94 -16.78 30.88
CA ASN A 611 4.46 -17.59 29.77
C ASN A 611 5.04 -16.76 28.61
N ARG A 612 4.85 -15.43 28.58
CA ARG A 612 5.23 -14.56 27.44
C ARG A 612 6.71 -14.65 27.08
N ARG A 613 7.59 -14.93 28.05
CA ARG A 613 9.02 -15.15 27.82
C ARG A 613 9.29 -16.43 27.00
N ILE A 614 8.50 -17.50 27.20
CA ILE A 614 8.62 -18.76 26.44
C ILE A 614 8.19 -18.52 24.99
N PHE A 615 7.09 -17.80 24.77
CA PHE A 615 6.66 -17.39 23.42
C PHE A 615 7.73 -16.57 22.72
N LEU A 616 8.26 -15.53 23.38
CA LEU A 616 9.31 -14.68 22.85
C LEU A 616 10.56 -15.49 22.47
N GLN A 617 11.02 -16.37 23.35
CA GLN A 617 12.18 -17.21 23.09
C GLN A 617 11.97 -18.08 21.85
N LYS A 618 10.86 -18.80 21.76
CA LYS A 618 10.55 -19.68 20.62
C LYS A 618 10.39 -18.90 19.31
N LEU A 619 9.79 -17.71 19.35
CA LEU A 619 9.71 -16.84 18.18
C LEU A 619 11.09 -16.39 17.70
N LEU A 620 11.96 -15.94 18.61
CA LEU A 620 13.34 -15.55 18.27
C LEU A 620 14.17 -16.71 17.73
N LEU A 621 14.03 -17.90 18.31
CA LEU A 621 14.66 -19.12 17.78
C LEU A 621 14.13 -19.45 16.39
N THR A 622 12.83 -19.28 16.14
CA THR A 622 12.23 -19.48 14.81
C THR A 622 12.83 -18.51 13.78
N ALA A 623 12.93 -17.23 14.12
CA ALA A 623 13.55 -16.22 13.26
C ALA A 623 15.01 -16.56 12.98
N HIS A 624 15.75 -16.99 14.01
CA HIS A 624 17.14 -17.39 13.85
C HIS A 624 17.27 -18.60 12.93
N ILE A 625 16.53 -19.69 13.18
CA ILE A 625 16.53 -20.91 12.38
C ILE A 625 16.21 -20.58 10.91
N ARG A 626 15.17 -19.79 10.65
CA ARG A 626 14.79 -19.37 9.27
C ARG A 626 15.88 -18.54 8.58
N SER A 627 16.75 -17.88 9.34
CA SER A 627 17.85 -17.08 8.78
C SER A 627 19.11 -17.87 8.44
N VAL A 628 19.28 -19.08 9.00
CA VAL A 628 20.50 -19.90 8.83
C VAL A 628 20.24 -21.27 8.21
N ASN A 629 19.01 -21.77 8.28
CA ASN A 629 18.60 -23.05 7.71
C ASN A 629 17.58 -22.86 6.59
N THR A 630 17.59 -23.79 5.64
CA THR A 630 16.48 -23.94 4.69
C THR A 630 15.44 -24.92 5.24
N PRO A 631 14.21 -24.95 4.70
CA PRO A 631 13.20 -25.93 5.13
C PRO A 631 13.59 -27.40 4.90
N ASN A 632 14.69 -27.68 4.17
CA ASN A 632 15.24 -29.01 3.99
C ASN A 632 16.28 -29.38 5.07
N ASP A 633 16.89 -28.39 5.73
CA ASP A 633 17.94 -28.57 6.73
C ASP A 633 17.33 -28.63 8.13
N ARG A 634 16.91 -29.84 8.51
CA ARG A 634 15.96 -30.06 9.62
C ARG A 634 16.55 -30.62 10.91
N THR A 635 17.81 -31.03 10.88
CA THR A 635 18.42 -31.82 11.96
C THR A 635 19.38 -31.04 12.84
N LYS A 636 20.08 -30.04 12.30
CA LYS A 636 21.05 -29.20 13.02
C LYS A 636 21.05 -27.78 12.51
N ILE A 637 21.36 -26.82 13.38
CA ILE A 637 21.46 -25.42 12.97
C ILE A 637 22.76 -25.14 12.22
N ALA A 638 22.71 -24.39 11.12
CA ALA A 638 23.88 -24.11 10.30
C ALA A 638 24.88 -23.13 10.95
N SER A 639 24.41 -22.30 11.89
CA SER A 639 25.23 -21.32 12.61
C SER A 639 24.61 -21.03 13.96
N LYS A 640 25.40 -21.10 15.03
CA LYS A 640 24.99 -20.67 16.39
C LYS A 640 25.29 -19.19 16.69
N ALA A 641 25.97 -18.49 15.79
CA ALA A 641 26.30 -17.08 16.00
C ALA A 641 25.05 -16.20 15.87
N LEU A 642 24.79 -15.37 16.88
CA LEU A 642 23.72 -14.36 16.88
C LEU A 642 23.79 -13.50 15.61
N LYS A 643 22.64 -13.26 14.98
CA LYS A 643 22.52 -12.42 13.79
C LYS A 643 22.26 -10.95 14.15
N PRO A 644 22.45 -10.00 13.22
CA PRO A 644 22.12 -8.61 13.47
C PRO A 644 20.64 -8.42 13.87
N PHE A 645 20.35 -7.39 14.67
CA PHE A 645 19.00 -7.06 15.15
C PHE A 645 17.93 -7.04 14.05
N ALA A 646 18.28 -6.56 12.84
CA ALA A 646 17.37 -6.53 11.70
C ALA A 646 16.76 -7.90 11.34
N THR A 647 17.47 -9.00 11.60
CA THR A 647 16.95 -10.37 11.39
C THR A 647 15.79 -10.72 12.35
N TYR A 648 15.76 -10.10 13.53
CA TYR A 648 14.79 -10.39 14.58
C TYR A 648 13.71 -9.31 14.73
N LYS A 649 13.92 -8.12 14.14
CA LYS A 649 13.04 -6.96 14.32
C LYS A 649 11.58 -7.26 14.03
N THR A 650 11.26 -7.82 12.86
CA THR A 650 9.86 -8.21 12.53
C THR A 650 9.26 -9.13 13.58
N THR A 651 10.03 -10.12 14.04
CA THR A 651 9.55 -11.10 15.04
C THR A 651 9.28 -10.45 16.39
N LEU A 652 10.17 -9.54 16.80
CA LEU A 652 10.03 -8.77 18.04
C LEU A 652 8.83 -7.82 17.99
N VAL A 653 8.64 -7.12 16.86
CA VAL A 653 7.50 -6.23 16.66
C VAL A 653 6.18 -7.01 16.62
N PHE A 654 6.15 -8.17 15.97
CA PHE A 654 5.00 -9.08 15.98
C PHE A 654 4.65 -9.53 17.41
N PHE A 655 5.64 -9.99 18.19
CA PHE A 655 5.44 -10.33 19.59
C PHE A 655 4.93 -9.13 20.41
N GLY A 656 5.49 -7.94 20.16
CA GLY A 656 5.08 -6.72 20.83
C GLY A 656 3.64 -6.32 20.56
N LEU A 657 3.15 -6.50 19.32
CA LEU A 657 1.73 -6.29 18.99
C LEU A 657 0.82 -7.25 19.78
N ILE A 658 1.15 -8.54 19.82
CA ILE A 658 0.40 -9.53 20.64
C ILE A 658 0.39 -9.10 22.11
N ASN A 659 1.56 -8.74 22.64
CA ASN A 659 1.69 -8.28 24.03
C ASN A 659 0.86 -7.01 24.29
N ALA A 660 0.83 -6.08 23.34
CA ALA A 660 0.05 -4.84 23.44
C ALA A 660 -1.47 -5.10 23.56
N PHE A 661 -2.00 -6.11 22.85
CA PHE A 661 -3.39 -6.54 23.05
C PHE A 661 -3.61 -7.06 24.48
N PHE A 662 -2.71 -7.89 25.00
CA PHE A 662 -2.81 -8.35 26.39
C PHE A 662 -2.76 -7.19 27.40
N VAL A 663 -1.85 -6.25 27.23
CA VAL A 663 -1.62 -5.14 28.17
C VAL A 663 -2.71 -4.08 28.10
N HIS A 664 -3.08 -3.63 26.91
CA HIS A 664 -3.96 -2.47 26.74
C HIS A 664 -5.44 -2.81 26.57
N MET A 665 -5.76 -4.06 26.19
CA MET A 665 -7.15 -4.48 25.97
C MET A 665 -7.63 -5.53 26.98
N LEU A 666 -6.82 -6.55 27.27
CA LEU A 666 -7.28 -7.73 28.03
C LEU A 666 -7.00 -7.65 29.56
N ASN A 667 -5.90 -7.04 29.99
CA ASN A 667 -5.54 -6.91 31.40
C ASN A 667 -6.01 -5.55 31.99
N PRO A 668 -6.49 -5.44 33.25
CA PRO A 668 -6.91 -6.46 34.23
C PRO A 668 -8.43 -6.57 34.29
N ARG A 669 -9.06 -7.07 33.23
CA ARG A 669 -10.53 -6.95 33.05
C ARG A 669 -11.34 -8.19 33.39
N PHE A 670 -10.69 -9.32 33.62
CA PHE A 670 -11.37 -10.61 33.80
C PHE A 670 -11.29 -11.09 35.25
N ASP A 671 -12.44 -11.51 35.78
CA ASP A 671 -12.54 -12.02 37.13
C ASP A 671 -12.04 -13.47 37.17
N THR A 672 -10.89 -13.67 37.80
CA THR A 672 -10.28 -15.00 38.00
C THR A 672 -11.04 -15.87 38.99
N THR A 673 -11.96 -15.30 39.77
CA THR A 673 -12.79 -16.01 40.77
C THR A 673 -14.17 -16.39 40.25
N SER A 674 -14.53 -15.91 39.05
CA SER A 674 -15.81 -16.23 38.41
C SER A 674 -15.90 -17.70 38.00
N THR A 675 -17.08 -18.29 38.14
CA THR A 675 -17.42 -19.64 37.67
C THR A 675 -17.56 -19.72 36.15
N ILE A 676 -17.65 -18.58 35.46
CA ILE A 676 -17.80 -18.49 34.01
C ILE A 676 -16.43 -18.74 33.35
N PRO A 677 -16.32 -19.69 32.40
CA PRO A 677 -15.10 -19.91 31.63
C PRO A 677 -14.55 -18.64 30.97
N TYR A 678 -13.22 -18.49 30.93
CA TYR A 678 -12.57 -17.29 30.42
C TYR A 678 -12.96 -16.95 28.98
N ASN A 679 -13.04 -17.94 28.09
CA ASN A 679 -13.45 -17.76 26.70
C ASN A 679 -14.87 -17.15 26.57
N GLN A 680 -15.79 -17.49 27.49
CA GLN A 680 -17.12 -16.89 27.55
C GLN A 680 -17.08 -15.46 28.09
N GLN A 681 -16.26 -15.19 29.11
CA GLN A 681 -16.06 -13.83 29.61
C GLN A 681 -15.44 -12.93 28.51
N LEU A 682 -14.46 -13.44 27.77
CA LEU A 682 -13.82 -12.74 26.67
C LEU A 682 -14.80 -12.45 25.52
N ALA A 683 -15.59 -13.44 25.10
CA ALA A 683 -16.62 -13.25 24.09
C ALA A 683 -17.64 -12.17 24.52
N GLN A 684 -18.13 -12.23 25.77
CA GLN A 684 -19.04 -11.24 26.31
C GLN A 684 -18.41 -9.84 26.41
N PHE A 685 -17.13 -9.77 26.77
CA PHE A 685 -16.38 -8.52 26.81
C PHE A 685 -16.28 -7.89 25.41
N LEU A 686 -15.86 -8.66 24.41
CA LEU A 686 -15.73 -8.19 23.02
C LEU A 686 -17.09 -7.77 22.43
N ARG A 687 -18.17 -8.42 22.84
CA ARG A 687 -19.56 -8.14 22.46
C ARG A 687 -20.10 -6.81 23.00
N CYS A 688 -19.76 -6.45 24.23
CA CYS A 688 -20.43 -5.36 24.95
C CYS A 688 -19.61 -4.07 25.14
N ASN A 689 -18.34 -4.03 24.71
CA ASN A 689 -17.41 -2.95 25.06
C ASN A 689 -16.77 -2.28 23.83
N ASP A 690 -17.54 -2.04 22.77
CA ASP A 690 -17.04 -1.49 21.51
C ASP A 690 -16.27 -0.16 21.67
N ALA A 691 -16.80 0.81 22.43
CA ALA A 691 -16.13 2.09 22.68
C ALA A 691 -14.77 1.91 23.36
N PHE A 692 -14.68 1.01 24.35
CA PHE A 692 -13.42 0.69 25.02
C PHE A 692 -12.44 0.01 24.07
N ILE A 693 -12.91 -0.95 23.26
CA ILE A 693 -12.09 -1.65 22.28
C ILE A 693 -11.45 -0.66 21.31
N MET A 694 -12.20 0.34 20.85
CA MET A 694 -11.70 1.38 19.95
C MET A 694 -10.63 2.26 20.60
N GLU A 695 -10.80 2.62 21.87
CA GLU A 695 -9.78 3.35 22.64
C GLU A 695 -8.52 2.49 22.86
N ALA A 696 -8.70 1.21 23.21
CA ALA A 696 -7.60 0.27 23.39
C ALA A 696 -6.81 0.06 22.09
N CYS A 697 -7.47 -0.13 20.96
CA CYS A 697 -6.83 -0.21 19.63
C CYS A 697 -6.02 1.05 19.30
N THR A 698 -6.52 2.23 19.70
CA THR A 698 -5.79 3.50 19.53
C THR A 698 -4.51 3.54 20.37
N LYS A 699 -4.56 3.04 21.62
CA LYS A 699 -3.39 2.91 22.50
C LYS A 699 -2.38 1.90 21.94
N ILE A 700 -2.85 0.75 21.47
CA ILE A 700 -2.03 -0.30 20.86
C ILE A 700 -1.31 0.24 19.63
N LEU A 701 -2.02 0.95 18.74
CA LEU A 701 -1.41 1.55 17.56
C LEU A 701 -0.33 2.58 17.94
N LYS A 702 -0.64 3.45 18.90
CA LYS A 702 0.32 4.45 19.38
C LYS A 702 1.58 3.79 19.95
N HIS A 703 1.44 2.76 20.77
CA HIS A 703 2.57 1.99 21.31
C HIS A 703 3.37 1.31 20.19
N PHE A 704 2.70 0.73 19.20
CA PHE A 704 3.35 0.15 18.02
C PHE A 704 4.17 1.18 17.24
N GLU A 705 3.61 2.35 16.93
CA GLU A 705 4.28 3.37 16.12
C GLU A 705 5.42 4.08 16.88
N GLN A 706 5.21 4.37 18.16
CA GLN A 706 6.13 5.19 18.96
C GLN A 706 7.24 4.38 19.63
N ASP A 707 6.94 3.15 20.08
CA ASP A 707 7.87 2.38 20.92
C ASP A 707 8.43 1.14 20.17
N LEU A 708 7.55 0.35 19.53
CA LEU A 708 7.97 -0.90 18.88
C LEU A 708 8.68 -0.65 17.55
N LEU A 709 8.08 0.16 16.67
CA LEU A 709 8.60 0.38 15.31
C LEU A 709 9.87 1.24 15.29
N SER A 710 9.94 2.23 16.18
CA SER A 710 11.05 3.17 16.34
C SER A 710 12.33 2.51 16.89
N SER A 711 12.19 1.37 17.57
CA SER A 711 13.30 0.62 18.17
C SER A 711 14.35 0.18 17.13
N GLN A 712 15.63 0.42 17.45
CA GLN A 712 16.79 0.11 16.60
C GLN A 712 17.72 -0.96 17.20
N THR A 713 17.49 -1.36 18.45
CA THR A 713 18.32 -2.33 19.18
C THR A 713 17.45 -3.31 19.98
N PHE A 714 18.03 -4.44 20.38
CA PHE A 714 17.36 -5.40 21.28
C PHE A 714 16.99 -4.75 22.62
N GLU A 715 17.88 -3.97 23.21
CA GLU A 715 17.66 -3.31 24.50
C GLU A 715 16.48 -2.33 24.43
N THR A 716 16.43 -1.47 23.41
CA THR A 716 15.33 -0.51 23.25
C THR A 716 13.98 -1.22 23.10
N LEU A 717 13.94 -2.34 22.38
CA LEU A 717 12.71 -3.07 22.14
C LEU A 717 12.30 -3.89 23.38
N PHE A 718 13.24 -4.55 24.06
CA PHE A 718 12.96 -5.23 25.32
C PHE A 718 12.49 -4.27 26.41
N ASN A 719 13.03 -3.04 26.46
CA ASN A 719 12.52 -1.99 27.33
C ASN A 719 11.06 -1.63 26.99
N ALA A 720 10.72 -1.47 25.71
CA ALA A 720 9.35 -1.21 25.27
C ALA A 720 8.37 -2.34 25.63
N LEU A 721 8.85 -3.57 25.85
CA LEU A 721 8.05 -4.74 26.21
C LEU A 721 7.97 -5.01 27.72
N ASP A 722 8.51 -4.12 28.57
CA ASP A 722 8.71 -4.37 30.00
C ASP A 722 9.52 -5.66 30.27
N LEU A 723 10.54 -5.89 29.43
CA LEU A 723 11.45 -7.03 29.48
C LEU A 723 12.92 -6.59 29.56
N SER A 724 13.20 -5.44 30.17
CA SER A 724 14.53 -4.82 30.29
C SER A 724 15.60 -5.71 30.94
N GLN A 725 15.19 -6.73 31.69
CA GLN A 725 16.09 -7.75 32.23
C GLN A 725 16.69 -8.70 31.18
N LEU A 726 16.17 -8.70 29.94
CA LEU A 726 16.68 -9.54 28.86
C LEU A 726 17.78 -8.79 28.08
N SER A 727 18.75 -9.54 27.59
CA SER A 727 19.89 -9.02 26.83
C SER A 727 20.15 -9.86 25.58
N GLU A 728 21.05 -9.40 24.72
CA GLU A 728 21.52 -10.19 23.58
C GLU A 728 22.11 -11.54 24.00
N GLN A 729 22.75 -11.58 25.18
CA GLN A 729 23.29 -12.82 25.76
C GLN A 729 22.19 -13.86 26.02
N TRP A 730 21.01 -13.42 26.49
CA TRP A 730 19.88 -14.33 26.70
C TRP A 730 19.42 -15.00 25.40
N ILE A 731 19.46 -14.26 24.29
CA ILE A 731 19.14 -14.81 22.96
C ILE A 731 20.24 -15.78 22.52
N GLN A 732 21.51 -15.41 22.69
CA GLN A 732 22.65 -16.24 22.34
C GLN A 732 22.67 -17.56 23.12
N ASP A 733 22.33 -17.52 24.42
CA ASP A 733 22.20 -18.70 25.26
C ASP A 733 21.08 -19.62 24.76
N ALA A 734 19.93 -19.05 24.38
CA ALA A 734 18.84 -19.82 23.79
C ALA A 734 19.24 -20.49 22.47
N ILE A 735 20.00 -19.80 21.61
CA ILE A 735 20.53 -20.35 20.36
C ILE A 735 21.51 -21.49 20.62
N ASN A 736 22.34 -21.38 21.67
CA ASN A 736 23.35 -22.38 22.00
C ASN A 736 22.75 -23.75 22.37
N VAL A 737 21.53 -23.77 22.89
CA VAL A 737 20.77 -24.99 23.23
C VAL A 737 20.24 -25.73 21.99
N LEU A 738 20.14 -25.05 20.83
CA LEU A 738 19.70 -25.71 19.59
C LEU A 738 20.73 -26.77 19.11
N PRO A 739 20.25 -27.88 18.51
CA PRO A 739 21.10 -29.00 18.10
C PRO A 739 22.01 -28.73 16.89
#